data_AF-A0A0J7KKC7-F1
#
_entry.id   AF-A0A0J7KKC7-F1
#
_cell.length_a   1.000
_cell.length_b   1.000
_cell.length_c   1.000
_cell.angle_alpha   90.00
_cell.angle_beta   90.00
_cell.angle_gamma   90.00
#
_symmetry.space_group_name_H-M   'P 1'
#
loop_
_entity.id
_entity.type
_entity.pdbx_description
1 polymer ?
#
loop_
_entity_poly.entity_id
_entity_poly.type
_entity_poly.pdbx_seq_one_letter_code
_entity_poly.pdbx_strand_id
1 'polypeptide(L)'
;MILSGEYMMMYGERAVAASLDLRTTLKFCELFDEPSNIRIEFPDVDLSLNISLDVILNFFSTINALHLFEDEIALLKHVQYFITVNGMWKTYAQRFSLQTFLFLLVHMAYHEELDIKSFHVHLTTQLPINAGLGSSSSFAVCLAACFLHWARLQKGIHNEFDDQELEKIAFYAEQCEKVIQNYMFGADHEVCVYGQVFKFQYRDSLNSNIKVMEVPRMKILLIDSRIPDAQGCLSKDEQILRMAYLNNSHIPAVNSFFNSMDKILKKIVNILNAINRYNRSNNLRRLENLYKLLQLSIWANQDLLYKLGLSHPKLDDICHIAQIYGFVGKLTGLGGYAYILLPPGAQRENITNLSRHLTMAGFNIIKTSVNCNGVNLDEFPNTDINLNIPSQLIDEFIGGRNYSYLVDDSILFLRHVQYFITVNDMQEMKILLINSKIPKDKTEQMIKVAAMKNAHADDVDEIMDSINTISLNVHQTFSAIKASNNVQQLQELYTTLQHVQYFITVNGMWTTYEQRFSLQTFFFLFIYMIQYEDLYIKSFRVHLTTELPIGAGLGSSTSFAVCIATCFLHWGRLQKGDDGAFSDIDLETISEYAKNCEEAVQNYIIEVDYDVCSYGQMETYAALGIYILLSQKLLYELGVSHPKLDSICAIAKTHGFAGKLTNFGGRYVYILLPPNTPREKITNLSTHLTIEGFTVTMTS
;
A
#
# COMPACT_ATOMS: atom_id res chain seq x y z
N MET A 1 -0.97 -1.48 21.48
CA MET A 1 -2.12 -2.34 21.89
C MET A 1 -3.27 -1.48 22.40
N ILE A 2 -4.52 -1.77 22.03
CA ILE A 2 -5.68 -1.02 22.55
C ILE A 2 -6.19 -1.65 23.85
N LEU A 3 -6.33 -0.87 24.91
CA LEU A 3 -6.93 -1.28 26.18
C LEU A 3 -8.46 -1.14 26.15
N SER A 4 -8.95 -0.10 25.47
CA SER A 4 -10.38 0.18 25.34
C SER A 4 -10.64 1.16 24.20
N GLY A 5 -11.70 0.94 23.42
CA GLY A 5 -12.20 1.89 22.41
C GLY A 5 -11.82 1.52 20.98
N GLU A 6 -11.58 0.23 20.70
CA GLU A 6 -11.10 -0.29 19.41
C GLU A 6 -11.91 0.22 18.21
N TYR A 7 -13.24 0.08 18.27
CA TYR A 7 -14.14 0.49 17.19
C TYR A 7 -14.59 1.96 17.30
N MET A 8 -14.44 2.56 18.48
CA MET A 8 -14.83 3.95 18.76
C MET A 8 -13.96 4.94 17.97
N MET A 9 -12.68 4.62 17.79
CA MET A 9 -11.72 5.45 17.08
C MET A 9 -12.16 5.80 15.66
N MET A 10 -12.82 4.87 14.98
CA MET A 10 -13.32 5.05 13.61
C MET A 10 -14.40 6.12 13.49
N TYR A 11 -15.08 6.46 14.60
CA TYR A 11 -16.19 7.40 14.66
C TYR A 11 -15.86 8.65 15.47
N GLY A 12 -14.57 8.93 15.62
CA GLY A 12 -14.07 10.12 16.31
C GLY A 12 -14.26 10.11 17.85
N GLU A 13 -14.51 8.93 18.40
CA GLU A 13 -14.68 8.73 19.83
C GLU A 13 -13.34 8.37 20.51
N ARG A 14 -13.33 8.42 21.84
CA ARG A 14 -12.10 8.23 22.63
C ARG A 14 -11.63 6.78 22.63
N ALA A 15 -10.32 6.59 22.69
CA ALA A 15 -9.69 5.31 22.96
C ALA A 15 -8.51 5.44 23.92
N VAL A 16 -8.08 4.30 24.45
CA VAL A 16 -6.89 4.16 25.29
C VAL A 16 -6.00 3.08 24.70
N ALA A 17 -4.77 3.44 24.33
CA ALA A 17 -3.73 2.52 23.90
C ALA A 17 -2.60 2.44 24.93
N ALA A 18 -1.88 1.34 24.92
CA ALA A 18 -0.69 1.14 25.73
C ALA A 18 0.42 0.52 24.90
N SER A 19 1.65 0.93 25.18
CA SER A 19 2.85 0.28 24.68
C SER A 19 2.98 -1.12 25.25
N LEU A 20 3.50 -2.04 24.45
CA LEU A 20 3.77 -3.43 24.82
C LEU A 20 5.26 -3.64 25.04
N ASP A 21 5.61 -4.52 25.96
CA ASP A 21 6.98 -4.97 26.17
C ASP A 21 7.37 -6.10 25.21
N LEU A 22 7.11 -5.87 23.92
CA LEU A 22 7.57 -6.70 22.81
C LEU A 22 8.23 -5.73 21.83
N ARG A 23 9.52 -5.94 21.58
CA ARG A 23 10.36 -4.94 20.92
C ARG A 23 10.71 -5.33 19.50
N THR A 24 10.76 -4.32 18.65
CA THR A 24 11.53 -4.37 17.40
C THR A 24 12.91 -3.82 17.68
N THR A 25 13.94 -4.55 17.28
CA THR A 25 15.34 -4.22 17.52
C THR A 25 16.06 -4.13 16.19
N LEU A 26 16.66 -2.97 15.92
CA LEU A 26 17.51 -2.70 14.78
C LEU A 26 18.96 -2.61 15.23
N LYS A 27 19.84 -3.33 14.55
CA LYS A 27 21.29 -3.20 14.64
C LYS A 27 21.79 -2.55 13.35
N PHE A 28 22.60 -1.52 13.49
CA PHE A 28 23.14 -0.74 12.39
C PHE A 28 24.66 -0.68 12.49
N CYS A 29 25.35 -0.84 11.36
CA CYS A 29 26.80 -0.73 11.28
C CYS A 29 27.17 -0.03 9.97
N GLU A 30 27.72 1.19 10.04
CA GLU A 30 28.37 1.83 8.90
C GLU A 30 29.60 1.00 8.50
N LEU A 31 29.73 0.69 7.21
CA LEU A 31 30.81 -0.11 6.64
C LEU A 31 31.83 0.82 6.00
N PHE A 32 33.10 0.59 6.29
CA PHE A 32 34.22 1.43 5.83
C PHE A 32 35.06 0.78 4.71
N ASP A 33 34.72 -0.45 4.29
CA ASP A 33 35.48 -1.25 3.33
C ASP A 33 34.78 -1.40 1.96
N GLU A 34 35.57 -1.47 0.89
CA GLU A 34 35.15 -1.76 -0.49
C GLU A 34 34.76 -3.25 -0.68
N PRO A 35 33.68 -3.57 -1.42
CA PRO A 35 32.89 -2.68 -2.25
C PRO A 35 31.73 -1.98 -1.52
N SER A 36 31.39 -0.78 -1.98
CA SER A 36 30.33 0.07 -1.44
C SER A 36 28.94 -0.57 -1.55
N ASN A 37 28.46 -1.15 -0.45
CA ASN A 37 27.21 -1.92 -0.42
C ASN A 37 26.35 -1.61 0.80
N ILE A 38 25.04 -1.71 0.59
CA ILE A 38 24.00 -1.74 1.61
C ILE A 38 23.57 -3.19 1.81
N ARG A 39 23.82 -3.73 3.01
CA ARG A 39 23.35 -5.06 3.43
C ARG A 39 22.10 -4.93 4.28
N ILE A 40 21.02 -5.57 3.87
CA ILE A 40 19.70 -5.53 4.53
C ILE A 40 19.31 -6.93 4.97
N GLU A 41 19.06 -7.11 6.27
CA GLU A 41 18.61 -8.39 6.84
C GLU A 41 17.37 -8.20 7.73
N PHE A 42 16.21 -8.65 7.24
CA PHE A 42 14.95 -8.71 8.00
C PHE A 42 14.46 -10.17 8.05
N PRO A 43 15.01 -11.00 8.97
CA PRO A 43 14.71 -12.43 9.01
C PRO A 43 13.24 -12.75 9.30
N ASP A 44 12.50 -11.91 10.02
CA ASP A 44 11.07 -12.17 10.30
C ASP A 44 10.17 -12.11 9.06
N VAL A 45 10.68 -11.64 7.92
CA VAL A 45 10.02 -11.63 6.61
C VAL A 45 10.85 -12.35 5.53
N ASP A 46 11.85 -13.14 5.94
CA ASP A 46 12.76 -13.88 5.05
C ASP A 46 13.44 -12.98 4.00
N LEU A 47 13.85 -11.76 4.38
CA LEU A 47 14.53 -10.82 3.49
C LEU A 47 16.03 -10.73 3.82
N SER A 48 16.87 -10.99 2.83
CA SER A 48 18.30 -10.72 2.86
C SER A 48 18.74 -10.19 1.49
N LEU A 49 19.28 -8.97 1.45
CA LEU A 49 19.73 -8.31 0.24
C LEU A 49 21.12 -7.69 0.44
N ASN A 50 21.92 -7.70 -0.61
CA ASN A 50 23.19 -6.99 -0.70
C ASN A 50 23.17 -6.17 -1.99
N ILE A 51 23.10 -4.84 -1.86
CA ILE A 51 22.82 -3.91 -2.96
C ILE A 51 23.96 -2.91 -3.05
N SER A 52 24.46 -2.65 -4.26
CA SER A 52 25.44 -1.58 -4.48
C SER A 52 24.84 -0.22 -4.11
N LEU A 53 25.58 0.56 -3.32
CA LEU A 53 25.17 1.90 -2.93
C LEU A 53 25.00 2.80 -4.16
N ASP A 54 25.89 2.67 -5.15
CA ASP A 54 25.87 3.48 -6.36
C ASP A 54 24.57 3.29 -7.16
N VAL A 55 24.02 2.07 -7.19
CA VAL A 55 22.74 1.79 -7.85
C VAL A 55 21.60 2.57 -7.20
N ILE A 56 21.60 2.68 -5.87
CA ILE A 56 20.60 3.45 -5.13
C ILE A 56 20.83 4.95 -5.39
N LEU A 57 22.04 5.45 -5.18
CA LEU A 57 22.36 6.87 -5.33
C LEU A 57 22.10 7.38 -6.75
N ASN A 58 22.53 6.65 -7.78
CA ASN A 58 22.30 7.01 -9.18
C ASN A 58 20.81 7.00 -9.54
N PHE A 59 20.03 6.08 -8.97
CA PHE A 59 18.60 6.04 -9.25
C PHE A 59 17.87 7.25 -8.65
N PHE A 60 18.21 7.66 -7.43
CA PHE A 60 17.55 8.77 -6.75
C PHE A 60 18.16 10.16 -7.05
N SER A 61 19.36 10.23 -7.63
CA SER A 61 20.03 11.51 -8.00
C SER A 61 19.58 12.11 -9.33
N THR A 62 18.99 11.31 -10.22
CA THR A 62 18.67 11.71 -11.61
C THR A 62 17.35 12.46 -11.79
N ILE A 63 16.65 12.75 -10.69
CA ILE A 63 15.36 13.48 -10.69
C ILE A 63 15.60 14.90 -10.20
N ASN A 64 14.93 15.89 -10.80
CA ASN A 64 14.86 17.27 -10.26
C ASN A 64 14.39 17.23 -8.80
N ALA A 65 15.36 17.26 -7.89
CA ALA A 65 15.25 16.81 -6.50
C ALA A 65 14.19 17.56 -5.69
N LEU A 66 13.99 18.85 -5.95
CA LEU A 66 13.16 19.71 -5.10
C LEU A 66 11.69 19.26 -5.03
N HIS A 67 11.08 18.85 -6.15
CA HIS A 67 9.65 18.47 -6.14
C HIS A 67 9.39 17.04 -5.66
N LEU A 68 10.32 16.10 -5.86
CA LEU A 68 10.12 14.70 -5.47
C LEU A 68 10.18 14.52 -3.95
N PHE A 69 11.08 15.24 -3.28
CA PHE A 69 11.28 15.09 -1.83
C PHE A 69 10.31 15.94 -0.99
N GLU A 70 9.55 16.84 -1.64
CA GLU A 70 8.39 17.53 -1.05
C GLU A 70 7.07 16.75 -1.25
N ASP A 71 7.00 15.85 -2.25
CA ASP A 71 5.84 15.00 -2.52
C ASP A 71 6.10 13.55 -2.07
N GLU A 72 5.67 13.23 -0.85
CA GLU A 72 5.78 11.90 -0.25
C GLU A 72 5.15 10.77 -1.10
N ILE A 73 4.09 11.08 -1.84
CA ILE A 73 3.41 10.09 -2.69
C ILE A 73 4.27 9.80 -3.92
N ALA A 74 4.80 10.86 -4.56
CA ALA A 74 5.71 10.71 -5.68
C ALA A 74 6.99 9.95 -5.27
N LEU A 75 7.55 10.26 -4.10
CA LEU A 75 8.68 9.52 -3.53
C LEU A 75 8.34 8.04 -3.32
N LEU A 76 7.20 7.72 -2.70
CA LEU A 76 6.78 6.34 -2.52
C LEU A 76 6.66 5.62 -3.86
N LYS A 77 6.01 6.22 -4.87
CA LYS A 77 5.89 5.61 -6.21
C LYS A 77 7.26 5.32 -6.82
N HIS A 78 8.21 6.24 -6.65
CA HIS A 78 9.56 6.07 -7.16
C HIS A 78 10.30 4.92 -6.45
N VAL A 79 10.17 4.82 -5.12
CA VAL A 79 10.64 3.65 -4.34
C VAL A 79 9.99 2.35 -4.81
N GLN A 80 8.68 2.36 -5.06
CA GLN A 80 7.95 1.17 -5.54
C GLN A 80 8.44 0.72 -6.92
N TYR A 81 8.71 1.68 -7.81
CA TYR A 81 9.27 1.41 -9.12
C TYR A 81 10.67 0.79 -8.97
N PHE A 82 11.56 1.41 -8.17
CA PHE A 82 12.91 0.90 -7.89
C PHE A 82 12.92 -0.56 -7.45
N ILE A 83 12.16 -0.91 -6.41
CA ILE A 83 12.17 -2.27 -5.86
C ILE A 83 11.56 -3.29 -6.82
N THR A 84 10.70 -2.85 -7.74
CA THR A 84 10.05 -3.71 -8.72
C THR A 84 10.95 -3.99 -9.91
N VAL A 85 11.59 -2.97 -10.48
CA VAL A 85 12.49 -3.14 -11.64
C VAL A 85 13.76 -3.92 -11.27
N ASN A 86 14.17 -3.85 -10.02
CA ASN A 86 15.31 -4.60 -9.48
C ASN A 86 14.91 -5.97 -8.87
N GLY A 87 13.64 -6.37 -8.96
CA GLY A 87 13.18 -7.71 -8.52
C GLY A 87 13.44 -8.02 -7.05
N MET A 88 13.38 -7.02 -6.16
CA MET A 88 13.91 -7.12 -4.79
C MET A 88 13.02 -7.88 -3.80
N TRP A 89 11.81 -8.30 -4.20
CA TRP A 89 10.83 -8.91 -3.31
C TRP A 89 10.08 -10.08 -3.98
N LYS A 90 9.65 -11.05 -3.17
CA LYS A 90 8.84 -12.20 -3.58
C LYS A 90 7.49 -12.25 -2.85
N THR A 91 7.42 -11.71 -1.64
CA THR A 91 6.21 -11.70 -0.81
C THR A 91 5.72 -10.27 -0.55
N TYR A 92 4.46 -10.14 -0.16
CA TYR A 92 3.90 -8.85 0.24
C TYR A 92 4.64 -8.25 1.45
N ALA A 93 5.01 -9.07 2.43
CA ALA A 93 5.73 -8.63 3.62
C ALA A 93 7.11 -8.05 3.26
N GLN A 94 7.86 -8.72 2.39
CA GLN A 94 9.14 -8.22 1.88
C GLN A 94 8.98 -6.90 1.13
N ARG A 95 7.98 -6.81 0.25
CA ARG A 95 7.67 -5.58 -0.48
C ARG A 95 7.36 -4.43 0.46
N PHE A 96 6.50 -4.65 1.46
CA PHE A 96 6.14 -3.66 2.47
C PHE A 96 7.39 -3.19 3.24
N SER A 97 8.20 -4.12 3.75
CA SER A 97 9.42 -3.79 4.51
C SER A 97 10.41 -2.97 3.67
N LEU A 98 10.60 -3.31 2.40
CA LEU A 98 11.49 -2.55 1.49
C LEU A 98 10.95 -1.16 1.15
N GLN A 99 9.65 -1.04 0.93
CA GLN A 99 9.01 0.26 0.70
C GLN A 99 9.22 1.17 1.90
N THR A 100 8.93 0.70 3.12
CA THR A 100 9.13 1.47 4.35
C THR A 100 10.60 1.81 4.57
N PHE A 101 11.50 0.85 4.38
CA PHE A 101 12.94 1.06 4.53
C PHE A 101 13.50 2.13 3.59
N LEU A 102 13.30 1.97 2.28
CA LEU A 102 13.84 2.90 1.29
C LEU A 102 13.15 4.25 1.30
N PHE A 103 11.83 4.29 1.55
CA PHE A 103 11.11 5.54 1.71
C PHE A 103 11.69 6.37 2.86
N LEU A 104 11.84 5.78 4.05
CA LEU A 104 12.40 6.47 5.20
C LEU A 104 13.87 6.87 4.98
N LEU A 105 14.69 5.97 4.43
CA LEU A 105 16.10 6.25 4.17
C LEU A 105 16.27 7.46 3.25
N VAL A 106 15.58 7.46 2.10
CA VAL A 106 15.70 8.53 1.10
C VAL A 106 15.07 9.83 1.58
N HIS A 107 13.88 9.75 2.18
CA HIS A 107 13.19 10.94 2.69
C HIS A 107 14.01 11.64 3.79
N MET A 108 14.56 10.87 4.73
CA MET A 108 15.36 11.43 5.83
C MET A 108 16.76 11.82 5.38
N ALA A 109 17.35 11.16 4.38
CA ALA A 109 18.59 11.59 3.75
C ALA A 109 18.50 13.03 3.24
N TYR A 110 17.39 13.35 2.57
CA TYR A 110 17.14 14.70 2.08
C TYR A 110 16.89 15.72 3.22
N HIS A 111 15.91 15.45 4.10
CA HIS A 111 15.47 16.45 5.10
C HIS A 111 16.43 16.62 6.30
N GLU A 112 17.20 15.59 6.66
CA GLU A 112 18.18 15.66 7.75
C GLU A 112 19.62 15.88 7.26
N GLU A 113 19.82 16.04 5.94
CA GLU A 113 21.13 16.14 5.27
C GLU A 113 22.04 14.96 5.65
N LEU A 114 21.48 13.75 5.63
CA LEU A 114 22.21 12.53 5.97
C LEU A 114 23.00 12.05 4.74
N ASP A 115 24.32 11.92 4.91
CA ASP A 115 25.23 11.37 3.91
C ASP A 115 25.14 9.83 3.92
N ILE A 116 24.50 9.25 2.92
CA ILE A 116 24.31 7.80 2.84
C ILE A 116 25.64 7.14 2.44
N LYS A 117 26.25 6.41 3.37
CA LYS A 117 27.42 5.56 3.13
C LYS A 117 27.02 4.09 3.06
N SER A 118 28.01 3.21 2.87
CA SER A 118 27.79 1.77 2.99
C SER A 118 27.43 1.39 4.42
N PHE A 119 26.50 0.45 4.59
CA PHE A 119 26.11 -0.02 5.92
C PHE A 119 25.49 -1.42 5.89
N HIS A 120 25.45 -2.05 7.05
CA HIS A 120 24.66 -3.24 7.34
C HIS A 120 23.55 -2.88 8.33
N VAL A 121 22.32 -3.21 7.95
CA VAL A 121 21.14 -3.13 8.82
C VAL A 121 20.58 -4.53 9.06
N HIS A 122 20.37 -4.86 10.33
CA HIS A 122 19.73 -6.10 10.76
C HIS A 122 18.58 -5.77 11.71
N LEU A 123 17.35 -6.07 11.33
CA LEU A 123 16.17 -5.76 12.14
C LEU A 123 15.37 -7.02 12.45
N THR A 124 15.02 -7.21 13.72
CA THR A 124 14.17 -8.30 14.21
C THR A 124 13.02 -7.77 15.06
N THR A 125 11.92 -8.50 15.20
CA THR A 125 10.79 -8.12 16.03
C THR A 125 10.23 -9.26 16.87
N GLN A 126 9.90 -8.95 18.13
CA GLN A 126 9.14 -9.83 19.01
C GLN A 126 7.63 -9.65 18.86
N LEU A 127 7.20 -8.63 18.10
CA LEU A 127 5.79 -8.37 17.84
C LEU A 127 5.29 -9.36 16.78
N PRO A 128 4.16 -10.04 17.02
CA PRO A 128 3.55 -10.88 15.99
C PRO A 128 3.17 -10.04 14.76
N ILE A 129 3.67 -10.44 13.59
CA ILE A 129 3.38 -9.77 12.31
C ILE A 129 1.90 -9.93 11.96
N ASN A 130 1.29 -8.88 11.42
CA ASN A 130 -0.13 -8.81 11.02
C ASN A 130 -1.16 -9.00 12.15
N ALA A 131 -0.74 -8.99 13.42
CA ALA A 131 -1.64 -9.16 14.57
C ALA A 131 -2.45 -7.90 14.96
N GLY A 132 -2.17 -6.75 14.35
CA GLY A 132 -2.77 -5.47 14.76
C GLY A 132 -2.25 -4.94 16.10
N LEU A 133 -1.03 -5.33 16.48
CA LEU A 133 -0.37 -4.89 17.71
C LEU A 133 0.66 -3.77 17.50
N GLY A 134 0.77 -3.24 16.27
CA GLY A 134 1.69 -2.15 15.92
C GLY A 134 3.06 -2.61 15.41
N SER A 135 3.18 -3.82 14.82
CA SER A 135 4.47 -4.32 14.28
C SER A 135 5.01 -3.45 13.15
N SER A 136 4.14 -2.97 12.25
CA SER A 136 4.52 -2.06 11.15
C SER A 136 4.95 -0.68 11.66
N SER A 137 4.23 -0.14 12.64
CA SER A 137 4.57 1.15 13.27
C SER A 137 5.88 1.06 14.03
N SER A 138 6.08 -0.03 14.78
CA SER A 138 7.34 -0.28 15.49
C SER A 138 8.52 -0.45 14.52
N PHE A 139 8.31 -1.08 13.36
CA PHE A 139 9.30 -1.18 12.29
C PHE A 139 9.68 0.20 11.72
N ALA A 140 8.67 1.01 11.35
CA ALA A 140 8.89 2.36 10.83
C ALA A 140 9.59 3.29 11.83
N VAL A 141 9.16 3.28 13.10
CA VAL A 141 9.77 4.07 14.18
C VAL A 141 11.23 3.65 14.42
N CYS A 142 11.54 2.35 14.40
CA CYS A 142 12.90 1.86 14.60
C CYS A 142 13.84 2.30 13.48
N LEU A 143 13.36 2.29 12.23
CA LEU A 143 14.09 2.80 11.07
C LEU A 143 14.30 4.31 11.13
N ALA A 144 13.23 5.08 11.39
CA ALA A 144 13.31 6.53 11.51
C ALA A 144 14.27 6.96 12.62
N ALA A 145 14.20 6.31 13.78
CA ALA A 145 15.14 6.55 14.88
C ALA A 145 16.58 6.23 14.49
N CYS A 146 16.82 5.10 13.80
CA CYS A 146 18.15 4.72 13.32
C CYS A 146 18.73 5.78 12.37
N PHE A 147 17.97 6.20 11.36
CA PHE A 147 18.45 7.15 10.36
C PHE A 147 18.64 8.56 10.94
N LEU A 148 17.75 9.00 11.84
CA LEU A 148 17.93 10.28 12.54
C LEU A 148 19.18 10.24 13.42
N HIS A 149 19.36 9.17 14.20
CA HIS A 149 20.55 8.99 15.03
C HIS A 149 21.82 8.97 14.19
N TRP A 150 21.82 8.28 13.05
CA TRP A 150 22.94 8.24 12.12
C TRP A 150 23.26 9.63 11.55
N ALA A 151 22.24 10.40 11.14
CA ALA A 151 22.40 11.77 10.67
C ALA A 151 23.04 12.67 11.74
N ARG A 152 22.65 12.50 13.01
CA ARG A 152 23.22 13.25 14.14
C ARG A 152 24.66 12.84 14.44
N LEU A 153 24.98 11.55 14.37
CA LEU A 153 26.36 11.05 14.54
C LEU A 153 27.33 11.62 13.50
N GLN A 154 26.86 11.90 12.29
CA GLN A 154 27.67 12.57 11.27
C GLN A 154 27.94 14.05 11.57
N LYS A 155 27.10 14.68 12.41
CA LYS A 155 27.21 16.09 12.81
C LYS A 155 27.85 16.27 14.20
N GLY A 156 28.03 15.20 14.98
CA GLY A 156 28.64 15.25 16.31
C GLY A 156 28.31 14.02 17.17
N ILE A 157 28.62 14.10 18.47
CA ILE A 157 28.28 13.04 19.42
C ILE A 157 26.78 13.09 19.72
N HIS A 158 26.11 11.93 19.68
CA HIS A 158 24.70 11.78 20.00
C HIS A 158 24.49 10.45 20.74
N ASN A 159 23.90 10.48 21.92
CA ASN A 159 23.75 9.28 22.77
C ASN A 159 22.30 9.01 23.20
N GLU A 160 21.42 10.00 23.12
CA GLU A 160 20.02 9.92 23.50
C GLU A 160 19.19 10.84 22.61
N PHE A 161 17.91 10.53 22.44
CA PHE A 161 16.97 11.39 21.71
C PHE A 161 16.35 12.42 22.66
N ASP A 162 16.36 13.68 22.27
CA ASP A 162 15.59 14.72 22.97
C ASP A 162 14.11 14.77 22.53
N ASP A 163 13.30 15.60 23.19
CA ASP A 163 11.86 15.71 22.89
C ASP A 163 11.58 16.16 21.44
N GLN A 164 12.44 16.99 20.84
CA GLN A 164 12.30 17.46 19.45
C GLN A 164 12.65 16.34 18.46
N GLU A 165 13.65 15.53 18.79
CA GLU A 165 14.03 14.38 17.98
C GLU A 165 12.98 13.27 18.07
N LEU A 166 12.36 13.04 19.23
CA LEU A 166 11.22 12.14 19.35
C LEU A 166 10.03 12.61 18.50
N GLU A 167 9.72 13.92 18.49
CA GLU A 167 8.70 14.50 17.63
C GLU A 167 9.02 14.29 16.13
N LYS A 168 10.29 14.46 15.74
CA LYS A 168 10.74 14.16 14.37
C LYS A 168 10.61 12.67 14.01
N ILE A 169 10.97 11.77 14.91
CA ILE A 169 10.81 10.32 14.69
C ILE A 169 9.34 9.97 14.51
N ALA A 170 8.46 10.52 15.36
CA ALA A 170 7.01 10.35 15.24
C ALA A 170 6.50 10.88 13.90
N PHE A 171 6.94 12.08 13.50
CA PHE A 171 6.58 12.69 12.23
C PHE A 171 6.98 11.82 11.02
N TYR A 172 8.25 11.40 10.92
CA TYR A 172 8.68 10.57 9.78
C TYR A 172 7.97 9.20 9.74
N ALA A 173 7.75 8.58 10.89
CA ALA A 173 6.99 7.35 10.98
C ALA A 173 5.53 7.57 10.53
N GLU A 174 4.89 8.65 10.97
CA GLU A 174 3.52 9.01 10.57
C GLU A 174 3.41 9.22 9.06
N GLN A 175 4.31 9.99 8.45
CA GLN A 175 4.29 10.23 7.00
C GLN A 175 4.45 8.92 6.22
N CYS A 176 5.39 8.08 6.63
CA CYS A 176 5.59 6.77 6.04
C CYS A 176 4.33 5.89 6.16
N GLU A 177 3.69 5.87 7.33
CA GLU A 177 2.45 5.12 7.53
C GLU A 177 1.30 5.66 6.68
N LYS A 178 1.13 6.99 6.59
CA LYS A 178 0.07 7.63 5.79
C LYS A 178 0.13 7.24 4.32
N VAL A 179 1.33 7.18 3.74
CA VAL A 179 1.48 6.86 2.31
C VAL A 179 1.53 5.37 2.03
N ILE A 180 2.07 4.54 2.93
CA ILE A 180 2.22 3.09 2.71
C ILE A 180 0.99 2.32 3.20
N GLN A 181 0.40 2.69 4.33
CA GLN A 181 -0.76 1.99 4.90
C GLN A 181 -2.06 2.61 4.37
N ASN A 182 -2.96 1.78 3.85
CA ASN A 182 -4.28 2.21 3.34
C ASN A 182 -5.30 2.54 4.45
N TYR A 183 -4.85 2.76 5.70
CA TYR A 183 -5.72 2.89 6.87
C TYR A 183 -5.28 4.06 7.76
N MET A 184 -6.21 5.00 7.98
CA MET A 184 -5.95 6.33 8.56
C MET A 184 -5.94 6.39 10.10
N PHE A 185 -6.25 5.29 10.81
CA PHE A 185 -6.52 5.36 12.25
C PHE A 185 -5.45 4.64 13.06
N GLY A 186 -4.30 5.29 13.24
CA GLY A 186 -3.21 4.76 14.05
C GLY A 186 -2.52 5.84 14.88
N ALA A 187 -2.68 5.78 16.20
CA ALA A 187 -1.74 6.40 17.14
C ALA A 187 -0.63 5.39 17.49
N ASP A 188 -0.40 4.41 16.62
CA ASP A 188 0.50 3.30 16.88
C ASP A 188 1.96 3.79 16.85
N HIS A 189 2.32 4.70 15.92
CA HIS A 189 3.64 5.34 15.89
C HIS A 189 3.89 6.17 17.17
N GLU A 190 2.92 6.98 17.62
CA GLU A 190 2.96 7.73 18.88
C GLU A 190 3.26 6.82 20.09
N VAL A 191 2.54 5.70 20.18
CA VAL A 191 2.75 4.69 21.24
C VAL A 191 4.14 4.04 21.12
N CYS A 192 4.65 3.83 19.90
CA CYS A 192 5.97 3.26 19.67
C CYS A 192 7.11 4.24 20.01
N VAL A 193 6.95 5.53 19.70
CA VAL A 193 7.95 6.58 19.95
C VAL A 193 8.03 6.91 21.44
N TYR A 194 6.90 7.23 22.06
CA TYR A 194 6.88 7.74 23.43
C TYR A 194 6.63 6.66 24.49
N GLY A 195 6.14 5.49 24.07
CA GLY A 195 5.80 4.40 24.98
C GLY A 195 4.53 4.66 25.79
N GLN A 196 4.53 4.26 27.06
CA GLN A 196 3.51 4.61 28.05
C GLN A 196 2.06 4.21 27.68
N VAL A 197 1.08 4.81 28.35
CA VAL A 197 -0.35 4.69 28.06
C VAL A 197 -0.85 6.01 27.51
N PHE A 198 -1.55 5.96 26.40
CA PHE A 198 -2.13 7.11 25.74
C PHE A 198 -3.64 7.06 25.80
N LYS A 199 -4.25 8.18 26.15
CA LYS A 199 -5.65 8.46 25.85
C LYS A 199 -5.68 9.36 24.62
N PHE A 200 -6.41 8.96 23.59
CA PHE A 200 -6.56 9.79 22.41
C PHE A 200 -8.01 9.89 21.93
N GLN A 201 -8.29 10.96 21.19
CA GLN A 201 -9.55 11.20 20.51
C GLN A 201 -9.23 11.84 19.16
N TYR A 202 -9.54 11.15 18.07
CA TYR A 202 -9.58 11.74 16.74
C TYR A 202 -10.90 12.50 16.63
N ARG A 203 -10.93 13.81 16.37
CA ARG A 203 -12.20 14.51 16.09
C ARG A 203 -12.46 14.59 14.59
N ASP A 204 -11.39 14.72 13.82
CA ASP A 204 -11.28 14.65 12.37
C ASP A 204 -9.84 14.22 12.00
N SER A 205 -9.53 14.09 10.70
CA SER A 205 -8.21 13.66 10.20
C SER A 205 -7.06 14.62 10.55
N LEU A 206 -7.37 15.83 11.03
CA LEU A 206 -6.39 16.89 11.31
C LEU A 206 -6.32 17.27 12.80
N ASN A 207 -7.33 16.92 13.61
CA ASN A 207 -7.45 17.26 15.02
C ASN A 207 -7.48 16.00 15.89
N SER A 208 -6.31 15.61 16.38
CA SER A 208 -6.16 14.59 17.42
C SER A 208 -5.90 15.24 18.78
N ASN A 209 -6.50 14.71 19.84
CA ASN A 209 -6.14 15.06 21.22
C ASN A 209 -5.47 13.84 21.85
N ILE A 210 -4.14 13.80 21.84
CA ILE A 210 -3.34 12.73 22.40
C ILE A 210 -2.83 13.19 23.78
N LYS A 211 -3.08 12.39 24.81
CA LYS A 211 -2.63 12.67 26.18
C LYS A 211 -1.97 11.45 26.79
N VAL A 212 -0.71 11.63 27.17
CA VAL A 212 0.04 10.67 27.99
C VAL A 212 -0.66 10.50 29.35
N MET A 213 -0.79 9.25 29.78
CA MET A 213 -1.29 8.88 31.09
C MET A 213 -0.16 8.33 31.94
N GLU A 214 0.03 8.90 33.13
CA GLU A 214 0.93 8.32 34.11
C GLU A 214 0.28 7.08 34.73
N VAL A 215 0.70 5.91 34.28
CA VAL A 215 0.26 4.59 34.76
C VAL A 215 1.51 3.80 35.15
N PRO A 216 1.50 2.94 36.20
CA PRO A 216 2.63 2.06 36.42
C PRO A 216 2.68 0.95 35.37
N ARG A 217 3.85 0.33 35.19
CA ARG A 217 3.99 -0.88 34.38
C ARG A 217 3.09 -2.00 34.93
N MET A 218 2.26 -2.60 34.07
CA MET A 218 1.31 -3.64 34.46
C MET A 218 1.61 -4.93 33.71
N LYS A 219 1.63 -6.06 34.42
CA LYS A 219 1.87 -7.38 33.83
C LYS A 219 0.60 -7.90 33.18
N ILE A 220 0.74 -8.51 32.01
CA ILE A 220 -0.36 -9.15 31.28
C ILE A 220 0.05 -10.51 30.74
N LEU A 221 -0.93 -11.36 30.44
CA LEU A 221 -0.79 -12.41 29.44
C LEU A 221 -1.41 -11.92 28.15
N LEU A 222 -0.65 -11.92 27.07
CA LEU A 222 -1.14 -11.67 25.71
C LEU A 222 -1.36 -13.03 25.06
N ILE A 223 -2.59 -13.30 24.65
CA ILE A 223 -3.05 -14.61 24.16
C ILE A 223 -3.36 -14.50 22.68
N ASP A 224 -2.63 -15.26 21.88
CA ASP A 224 -2.93 -15.47 20.46
C ASP A 224 -3.98 -16.57 20.34
N SER A 225 -5.14 -16.20 19.80
CA SER A 225 -6.25 -17.12 19.59
C SER A 225 -5.99 -18.16 18.49
N ARG A 226 -4.94 -17.97 17.67
CA ARG A 226 -4.60 -18.81 16.52
C ARG A 226 -5.83 -19.07 15.65
N ILE A 227 -6.64 -18.05 15.37
CA ILE A 227 -7.75 -18.18 14.43
C ILE A 227 -7.10 -18.36 13.04
N PRO A 228 -7.29 -19.50 12.36
CA PRO A 228 -6.73 -19.70 11.03
C PRO A 228 -7.32 -18.71 10.02
N ASP A 229 -6.50 -18.27 9.06
CA ASP A 229 -6.94 -17.40 7.95
C ASP A 229 -8.16 -17.98 7.20
N ALA A 230 -8.28 -19.30 7.13
CA ALA A 230 -9.38 -20.01 6.48
C ALA A 230 -10.66 -20.20 7.34
N GLN A 231 -10.63 -19.90 8.64
CA GLN A 231 -11.75 -20.09 9.57
C GLN A 231 -12.48 -18.79 9.93
N GLY A 232 -12.26 -17.71 9.18
CA GLY A 232 -13.06 -16.50 9.29
C GLY A 232 -12.77 -15.71 10.56
N CYS A 233 -11.50 -15.52 10.92
CA CYS A 233 -11.18 -14.28 11.59
C CYS A 233 -11.56 -13.19 10.60
N LEU A 234 -12.60 -12.41 10.89
CA LEU A 234 -12.92 -11.27 10.06
C LEU A 234 -11.62 -10.46 9.94
N SER A 235 -11.09 -10.28 8.73
CA SER A 235 -9.91 -9.45 8.51
C SER A 235 -10.15 -8.07 9.15
N LYS A 236 -9.09 -7.29 9.40
CA LYS A 236 -9.26 -5.91 9.89
C LYS A 236 -10.32 -5.17 9.05
N ASP A 237 -10.24 -5.36 7.73
CA ASP A 237 -11.19 -4.82 6.76
C ASP A 237 -12.61 -5.35 6.98
N GLU A 238 -12.82 -6.66 7.10
CA GLU A 238 -14.16 -7.22 7.33
C GLU A 238 -14.79 -6.78 8.65
N GLN A 239 -14.00 -6.57 9.71
CA GLN A 239 -14.48 -6.01 10.98
C GLN A 239 -14.90 -4.54 10.84
N ILE A 240 -14.11 -3.76 10.09
CA ILE A 240 -14.44 -2.38 9.71
C ILE A 240 -15.75 -2.35 8.91
N LEU A 241 -15.89 -3.20 7.89
CA LEU A 241 -17.09 -3.32 7.06
C LEU A 241 -18.32 -3.65 7.91
N ARG A 242 -18.20 -4.60 8.83
CA ARG A 242 -19.29 -5.02 9.71
C ARG A 242 -19.73 -3.88 10.64
N MET A 243 -18.78 -3.16 11.22
CA MET A 243 -19.09 -2.01 12.07
C MET A 243 -19.76 -0.89 11.28
N ALA A 244 -19.29 -0.63 10.05
CA ALA A 244 -19.92 0.33 9.13
C ALA A 244 -21.37 -0.05 8.80
N TYR A 245 -21.62 -1.33 8.50
CA TYR A 245 -22.98 -1.84 8.25
C TYR A 245 -23.90 -1.67 9.46
N LEU A 246 -23.42 -2.00 10.66
CA LEU A 246 -24.17 -1.83 11.91
C LEU A 246 -24.50 -0.36 12.16
N ASN A 247 -23.53 0.54 11.94
CA ASN A 247 -23.73 1.98 12.11
C ASN A 247 -24.78 2.51 11.12
N ASN A 248 -24.71 2.12 9.85
CA ASN A 248 -25.66 2.58 8.83
C ASN A 248 -27.07 2.00 9.01
N SER A 249 -27.19 0.75 9.46
CA SER A 249 -28.48 0.07 9.62
C SER A 249 -29.19 0.42 10.94
N HIS A 250 -28.44 0.76 11.99
CA HIS A 250 -28.97 0.90 13.35
C HIS A 250 -28.30 2.03 14.16
N ILE A 251 -28.20 3.24 13.58
CA ILE A 251 -27.57 4.44 14.18
C ILE A 251 -27.92 4.64 15.68
N PRO A 252 -29.20 4.61 16.12
CA PRO A 252 -29.52 4.88 17.53
C PRO A 252 -28.95 3.84 18.50
N ALA A 253 -28.90 2.57 18.08
CA ALA A 253 -28.37 1.48 18.89
C ALA A 253 -26.84 1.59 19.02
N VAL A 254 -26.15 1.88 17.92
CA VAL A 254 -24.70 2.10 17.90
C VAL A 254 -24.31 3.32 18.74
N ASN A 255 -25.05 4.42 18.65
CA ASN A 255 -24.82 5.60 19.49
C ASN A 255 -25.00 5.30 21.00
N SER A 256 -26.04 4.54 21.37
CA SER A 256 -26.24 4.11 22.76
C SER A 256 -25.08 3.23 23.27
N PHE A 257 -24.56 2.38 22.37
CA PHE A 257 -23.41 1.55 22.64
C PHE A 257 -22.11 2.36 22.84
N PHE A 258 -21.80 3.29 21.92
CA PHE A 258 -20.64 4.19 22.06
C PHE A 258 -20.72 5.02 23.33
N ASN A 259 -21.90 5.53 23.68
CA ASN A 259 -22.12 6.22 24.95
C ASN A 259 -21.83 5.33 26.17
N SER A 260 -22.17 4.04 26.09
CA SER A 260 -21.91 3.08 27.18
C SER A 260 -20.42 2.74 27.30
N MET A 261 -19.74 2.54 26.17
CA MET A 261 -18.29 2.32 26.15
C MET A 261 -17.50 3.55 26.59
N ASP A 262 -17.88 4.78 26.20
CA ASP A 262 -17.22 6.00 26.67
C ASP A 262 -17.33 6.15 28.20
N LYS A 263 -18.48 5.78 28.80
CA LYS A 263 -18.62 5.72 30.27
C LYS A 263 -17.65 4.70 30.89
N ILE A 264 -17.50 3.52 30.29
CA ILE A 264 -16.56 2.49 30.76
C ILE A 264 -15.11 2.96 30.60
N LEU A 265 -14.76 3.56 29.47
CA LEU A 265 -13.44 4.11 29.18
C LEU A 265 -13.08 5.20 30.20
N LYS A 266 -13.98 6.15 30.47
CA LYS A 266 -13.80 7.16 31.52
C LYS A 266 -13.53 6.52 32.89
N LYS A 267 -14.24 5.43 33.21
CA LYS A 267 -14.03 4.68 34.45
C LYS A 267 -12.65 4.00 34.47
N ILE A 268 -12.23 3.37 33.38
CA ILE A 268 -10.89 2.77 33.23
C ILE A 268 -9.81 3.83 33.45
N VAL A 269 -9.91 4.97 32.77
CA VAL A 269 -8.96 6.09 32.89
C VAL A 269 -8.86 6.59 34.33
N ASN A 270 -10.00 6.77 35.02
CA ASN A 270 -10.02 7.19 36.42
C ASN A 270 -9.37 6.16 37.36
N ILE A 271 -9.57 4.86 37.10
CA ILE A 271 -8.96 3.79 37.88
C ILE A 271 -7.45 3.74 37.65
N LEU A 272 -6.98 3.84 36.40
CA LEU A 272 -5.55 3.86 36.08
C LEU A 272 -4.83 5.03 36.75
N ASN A 273 -5.42 6.23 36.71
CA ASN A 273 -4.89 7.41 37.42
C ASN A 273 -4.86 7.18 38.94
N ALA A 274 -5.87 6.51 39.51
CA ALA A 274 -5.87 6.17 40.92
C ALA A 274 -4.77 5.15 41.25
N ILE A 275 -4.59 4.12 40.42
CA ILE A 275 -3.53 3.11 40.57
C ILE A 275 -2.16 3.80 40.66
N ASN A 276 -1.84 4.72 39.75
CA ASN A 276 -0.57 5.46 39.81
C ASN A 276 -0.38 6.22 41.14
N ARG A 277 -1.40 6.98 41.58
CA ARG A 277 -1.35 7.70 42.87
C ARG A 277 -1.13 6.77 44.07
N TYR A 278 -1.79 5.62 44.10
CA TYR A 278 -1.70 4.69 45.24
C TYR A 278 -0.49 3.76 45.18
N ASN A 279 0.05 3.50 43.99
CA ASN A 279 1.31 2.77 43.85
C ASN A 279 2.46 3.54 44.49
N ARG A 280 2.49 4.87 44.37
CA ARG A 280 3.48 5.73 45.04
C ARG A 280 3.35 5.78 46.57
N SER A 281 2.18 5.44 47.12
CA SER A 281 1.92 5.49 48.58
C SER A 281 1.93 4.11 49.25
N ASN A 282 2.32 3.04 48.55
CA ASN A 282 2.42 1.66 49.07
C ASN A 282 1.16 1.10 49.77
N ASN A 283 -0.03 1.62 49.44
CA ASN A 283 -1.28 1.14 50.04
C ASN A 283 -1.82 -0.12 49.32
N LEU A 284 -1.28 -1.29 49.68
CA LEU A 284 -1.55 -2.58 49.02
C LEU A 284 -3.04 -2.94 48.96
N ARG A 285 -3.78 -2.81 50.07
CA ARG A 285 -5.22 -3.14 50.11
C ARG A 285 -6.04 -2.27 49.15
N ARG A 286 -5.71 -0.99 49.05
CA ARG A 286 -6.39 -0.08 48.12
C ARG A 286 -6.02 -0.38 46.68
N LEU A 287 -4.76 -0.75 46.43
CA LEU A 287 -4.29 -1.18 45.12
C LEU A 287 -5.04 -2.44 44.65
N GLU A 288 -5.16 -3.46 45.50
CA GLU A 288 -5.94 -4.67 45.20
C GLU A 288 -7.39 -4.36 44.82
N ASN A 289 -8.05 -3.47 45.56
CA ASN A 289 -9.42 -3.05 45.24
C ASN A 289 -9.50 -2.32 43.89
N LEU A 290 -8.49 -1.49 43.57
CA LEU A 290 -8.43 -0.80 42.28
C LEU A 290 -8.22 -1.77 41.11
N TYR A 291 -7.36 -2.78 41.27
CA TYR A 291 -7.20 -3.84 40.27
C TYR A 291 -8.47 -4.67 40.08
N LYS A 292 -9.23 -4.95 41.14
CA LYS A 292 -10.55 -5.59 41.04
C LYS A 292 -11.54 -4.72 40.26
N LEU A 293 -11.60 -3.42 40.55
CA LEU A 293 -12.44 -2.48 39.81
C LEU A 293 -12.02 -2.36 38.33
N LEU A 294 -10.71 -2.39 38.05
CA LEU A 294 -10.19 -2.37 36.70
C LEU A 294 -10.60 -3.64 35.92
N GLN A 295 -10.47 -4.81 36.53
CA GLN A 295 -10.94 -6.08 35.94
C GLN A 295 -12.45 -6.06 35.65
N LEU A 296 -13.27 -5.53 36.55
CA LEU A 296 -14.72 -5.38 36.32
C LEU A 296 -15.03 -4.43 35.14
N SER A 297 -14.26 -3.34 35.01
CA SER A 297 -14.40 -2.42 33.89
C SER A 297 -13.94 -3.04 32.55
N ILE A 298 -12.86 -3.82 32.57
CA ILE A 298 -12.39 -4.58 31.39
C ILE A 298 -13.43 -5.62 30.97
N TRP A 299 -14.00 -6.35 31.92
CA TRP A 299 -15.05 -7.33 31.67
C TRP A 299 -16.30 -6.69 31.05
N ALA A 300 -16.76 -5.56 31.61
CA ALA A 300 -17.91 -4.84 31.08
C ALA A 300 -17.68 -4.36 29.64
N ASN A 301 -16.43 -4.01 29.30
CA ASN A 301 -16.06 -3.65 27.94
C ASN A 301 -16.10 -4.87 26.99
N GLN A 302 -15.53 -6.00 27.41
CA GLN A 302 -15.60 -7.25 26.63
C GLN A 302 -17.04 -7.72 26.41
N ASP A 303 -17.88 -7.68 27.44
CA ASP A 303 -19.29 -8.09 27.38
C ASP A 303 -20.09 -7.23 26.38
N LEU A 304 -19.78 -5.93 26.31
CA LEU A 304 -20.34 -5.04 25.30
C LEU A 304 -19.91 -5.44 23.87
N LEU A 305 -18.63 -5.70 23.65
CA LEU A 305 -18.11 -6.15 22.34
C LEU A 305 -18.74 -7.48 21.91
N TYR A 306 -18.86 -8.43 22.84
CA TYR A 306 -19.54 -9.71 22.63
C TYR A 306 -21.00 -9.52 22.22
N LYS A 307 -21.76 -8.68 22.94
CA LYS A 307 -23.18 -8.43 22.65
C LYS A 307 -23.44 -7.78 21.30
N LEU A 308 -22.48 -7.03 20.76
CA LEU A 308 -22.56 -6.50 19.39
C LEU A 308 -22.12 -7.50 18.32
N GLY A 309 -21.67 -8.69 18.70
CA GLY A 309 -21.10 -9.66 17.78
C GLY A 309 -19.75 -9.23 17.22
N LEU A 310 -19.03 -8.33 17.91
CA LEU A 310 -17.68 -7.88 17.57
C LEU A 310 -16.59 -8.74 18.23
N SER A 311 -16.98 -9.81 18.93
CA SER A 311 -16.07 -10.83 19.45
C SER A 311 -16.14 -12.11 18.59
N HIS A 312 -15.09 -12.93 18.68
CA HIS A 312 -14.99 -14.22 18.01
C HIS A 312 -15.09 -15.36 19.04
N PRO A 313 -15.72 -16.51 18.73
CA PRO A 313 -15.85 -17.62 19.69
C PRO A 313 -14.55 -18.04 20.37
N LYS A 314 -13.43 -18.12 19.63
CA LYS A 314 -12.11 -18.39 20.24
C LYS A 314 -11.65 -17.33 21.25
N LEU A 315 -11.95 -16.06 21.01
CA LEU A 315 -11.65 -14.99 21.96
C LEU A 315 -12.56 -15.06 23.19
N ASP A 316 -13.82 -15.47 22.99
CA ASP A 316 -14.77 -15.71 24.08
C ASP A 316 -14.33 -16.91 24.93
N ASP A 317 -13.81 -17.98 24.32
CA ASP A 317 -13.21 -19.12 25.02
C ASP A 317 -12.02 -18.69 25.89
N ILE A 318 -11.13 -17.84 25.36
CA ILE A 318 -10.02 -17.27 26.15
C ILE A 318 -10.57 -16.50 27.36
N CYS A 319 -11.58 -15.66 27.16
CA CYS A 319 -12.20 -14.88 28.24
C CYS A 319 -12.89 -15.79 29.28
N HIS A 320 -13.55 -16.86 28.84
CA HIS A 320 -14.19 -17.84 29.71
C HIS A 320 -13.16 -18.62 30.54
N ILE A 321 -12.09 -19.10 29.90
CA ILE A 321 -11.00 -19.80 30.59
C ILE A 321 -10.35 -18.87 31.63
N ALA A 322 -10.12 -17.60 31.30
CA ALA A 322 -9.59 -16.62 32.25
C ALA A 322 -10.47 -16.48 33.51
N GLN A 323 -11.79 -16.45 33.33
CA GLN A 323 -12.76 -16.33 34.43
C GLN A 323 -12.73 -17.53 35.38
N ILE A 324 -12.52 -18.75 34.88
CA ILE A 324 -12.41 -19.97 35.71
C ILE A 324 -11.31 -19.82 36.77
N TYR A 325 -10.22 -19.13 36.44
CA TYR A 325 -9.08 -18.90 37.33
C TYR A 325 -9.12 -17.55 38.06
N GLY A 326 -10.25 -16.83 38.00
CA GLY A 326 -10.45 -15.56 38.69
C GLY A 326 -9.79 -14.35 38.02
N PHE A 327 -9.48 -14.45 36.72
CA PHE A 327 -8.98 -13.34 35.91
C PHE A 327 -10.02 -12.87 34.89
N VAL A 328 -9.77 -11.72 34.27
CA VAL A 328 -10.60 -11.19 33.19
C VAL A 328 -9.75 -11.02 31.93
N GLY A 329 -10.22 -11.61 30.83
CA GLY A 329 -9.70 -11.39 29.48
C GLY A 329 -10.54 -10.38 28.70
N LYS A 330 -9.91 -9.69 27.75
CA LYS A 330 -10.57 -8.85 26.75
C LYS A 330 -9.81 -8.93 25.43
N LEU A 331 -10.52 -8.93 24.31
CA LEU A 331 -9.90 -8.76 23.00
C LEU A 331 -9.18 -7.41 22.88
N THR A 332 -8.18 -7.31 22.02
CA THR A 332 -7.46 -6.05 21.75
C THR A 332 -7.27 -5.80 20.26
N GLY A 333 -7.50 -4.55 19.86
CA GLY A 333 -7.47 -4.14 18.46
C GLY A 333 -8.54 -4.85 17.62
N LEU A 334 -8.30 -4.90 16.32
CA LEU A 334 -9.12 -5.60 15.33
C LEU A 334 -8.52 -6.97 14.97
N GLY A 335 -7.70 -7.56 15.86
CA GLY A 335 -6.93 -8.78 15.60
C GLY A 335 -7.42 -10.00 16.39
N GLY A 336 -6.76 -11.13 16.17
CA GLY A 336 -7.01 -12.40 16.87
C GLY A 336 -6.38 -12.50 18.27
N TYR A 337 -6.23 -11.39 19.00
CA TYR A 337 -5.54 -11.37 20.29
C TYR A 337 -6.43 -10.92 21.43
N ALA A 338 -6.21 -11.51 22.59
CA ALA A 338 -6.80 -11.07 23.86
C ALA A 338 -5.70 -10.83 24.90
N TYR A 339 -5.91 -9.88 25.80
CA TYR A 339 -5.04 -9.69 26.96
C TYR A 339 -5.76 -10.03 28.26
N ILE A 340 -5.00 -10.57 29.21
CA ILE A 340 -5.44 -10.88 30.56
C ILE A 340 -4.58 -10.07 31.53
N LEU A 341 -5.19 -9.15 32.28
CA LEU A 341 -4.48 -8.34 33.27
C LEU A 341 -4.07 -9.19 34.48
N LEU A 342 -2.81 -9.09 34.91
CA LEU A 342 -2.29 -9.77 36.08
C LEU A 342 -2.09 -8.80 37.25
N PRO A 343 -2.93 -8.84 38.30
CA PRO A 343 -2.74 -8.04 39.50
C PRO A 343 -1.40 -8.37 40.21
N PRO A 344 -0.75 -7.39 40.88
CA PRO A 344 0.52 -7.61 41.58
C PRO A 344 0.52 -8.74 42.62
N GLY A 345 -0.63 -9.01 43.24
CA GLY A 345 -0.83 -10.09 44.23
C GLY A 345 -1.38 -11.40 43.67
N ALA A 346 -1.40 -11.58 42.35
CA ALA A 346 -1.92 -12.81 41.73
C ALA A 346 -1.07 -14.04 42.11
N GLN A 347 -1.73 -15.11 42.57
CA GLN A 347 -1.06 -16.36 42.91
C GLN A 347 -0.41 -17.01 41.68
N ARG A 348 0.85 -17.44 41.81
CA ARG A 348 1.62 -18.03 40.71
C ARG A 348 1.00 -19.34 40.22
N GLU A 349 0.40 -20.09 41.14
CA GLU A 349 -0.31 -21.34 40.87
C GLU A 349 -1.49 -21.10 39.93
N ASN A 350 -2.28 -20.04 40.18
CA ASN A 350 -3.42 -19.69 39.33
C ASN A 350 -2.96 -19.25 37.93
N ILE A 351 -1.89 -18.44 37.84
CA ILE A 351 -1.31 -18.03 36.54
C ILE A 351 -0.79 -19.26 35.78
N THR A 352 -0.15 -20.20 36.47
CA THR A 352 0.41 -21.41 35.86
C THR A 352 -0.70 -22.35 35.37
N ASN A 353 -1.74 -22.56 36.18
CA ASN A 353 -2.90 -23.37 35.81
C ASN A 353 -3.69 -22.75 34.64
N LEU A 354 -3.91 -21.43 34.68
CA LEU A 354 -4.47 -20.68 33.56
C LEU A 354 -3.65 -20.86 32.29
N SER A 355 -2.33 -20.67 32.37
CA SER A 355 -1.43 -20.82 31.21
C SER A 355 -1.51 -22.23 30.63
N ARG A 356 -1.53 -23.26 31.48
CA ARG A 356 -1.65 -24.65 31.06
C ARG A 356 -2.98 -24.91 30.35
N HIS A 357 -4.10 -24.43 30.91
CA HIS A 357 -5.42 -24.62 30.31
C HIS A 357 -5.50 -23.94 28.94
N LEU A 358 -5.07 -22.67 28.82
CA LEU A 358 -5.03 -21.96 27.55
C LEU A 358 -4.17 -22.69 26.50
N THR A 359 -3.01 -23.21 26.90
CA THR A 359 -2.14 -23.99 25.99
C THR A 359 -2.81 -25.28 25.54
N MET A 360 -3.47 -26.01 26.45
CA MET A 360 -4.22 -27.24 26.13
C MET A 360 -5.42 -26.97 25.22
N ALA A 361 -6.07 -25.81 25.37
CA ALA A 361 -7.14 -25.34 24.48
C ALA A 361 -6.61 -24.89 23.10
N GLY A 362 -5.29 -24.90 22.91
CA GLY A 362 -4.67 -24.57 21.64
C GLY A 362 -4.48 -23.07 21.42
N PHE A 363 -4.23 -22.29 22.46
CA PHE A 363 -3.82 -20.89 22.35
C PHE A 363 -2.32 -20.72 22.62
N ASN A 364 -1.72 -19.70 22.02
CA ASN A 364 -0.32 -19.33 22.32
C ASN A 364 -0.30 -18.16 23.33
N ILE A 365 0.67 -18.18 24.24
CA ILE A 365 0.70 -17.31 25.42
C ILE A 365 2.02 -16.57 25.47
N ILE A 366 1.94 -15.24 25.45
CA ILE A 366 3.08 -14.35 25.59
C ILE A 366 2.96 -13.63 26.93
N LYS A 367 3.91 -13.87 27.84
CA LYS A 367 4.00 -13.15 29.11
C LYS A 367 4.72 -11.83 28.86
N THR A 368 4.03 -10.71 29.05
CA THR A 368 4.58 -9.37 28.76
C THR A 368 4.03 -8.33 29.73
N SER A 369 4.36 -7.05 29.52
CA SER A 369 3.85 -5.92 30.27
C SER A 369 3.33 -4.83 29.35
N VAL A 370 2.49 -3.96 29.90
CA VAL A 370 2.06 -2.71 29.26
C VAL A 370 2.62 -1.51 30.01
N ASN A 371 2.61 -0.34 29.36
CA ASN A 371 3.20 0.91 29.86
C ASN A 371 4.72 0.77 29.99
N CYS A 372 5.36 0.47 28.87
CA CYS A 372 6.80 0.33 28.72
C CYS A 372 7.36 1.56 28.00
N ASN A 373 8.69 1.75 28.07
CA ASN A 373 9.36 2.86 27.39
C ASN A 373 9.12 2.81 25.88
N GLY A 374 9.20 3.95 25.20
CA GLY A 374 9.11 4.03 23.75
C GLY A 374 10.42 3.64 23.06
N VAL A 375 10.75 4.34 21.99
CA VAL A 375 12.02 4.18 21.28
C VAL A 375 13.19 4.54 22.20
N ASN A 376 14.29 3.81 22.09
CA ASN A 376 15.49 4.07 22.87
C ASN A 376 16.73 3.58 22.12
N LEU A 377 17.89 4.14 22.46
CA LEU A 377 19.20 3.67 22.03
C LEU A 377 19.77 2.75 23.12
N ASP A 378 20.22 1.57 22.72
CA ASP A 378 20.89 0.62 23.61
C ASP A 378 22.39 0.57 23.25
N GLU A 379 23.26 0.76 24.24
CA GLU A 379 24.70 0.51 24.07
C GLU A 379 24.93 -1.01 23.99
N PHE A 380 25.40 -1.49 22.84
CA PHE A 380 25.98 -2.82 22.79
C PHE A 380 27.35 -2.79 23.49
N PRO A 381 27.62 -3.65 24.47
CA PRO A 381 28.98 -3.80 24.96
C PRO A 381 29.87 -4.18 23.77
N ASN A 382 31.05 -3.54 23.67
CA ASN A 382 32.15 -3.91 22.76
C ASN A 382 32.69 -5.31 23.08
N THR A 383 31.84 -6.33 23.06
CA THR A 383 32.26 -7.71 22.89
C THR A 383 32.42 -7.89 21.41
N ASP A 384 33.67 -8.12 20.98
CA ASP A 384 34.05 -8.58 19.66
C ASP A 384 32.95 -9.44 19.06
N ILE A 385 32.10 -8.83 18.23
CA ILE A 385 31.19 -9.58 17.40
C ILE A 385 32.09 -10.14 16.30
N ASN A 386 32.81 -11.20 16.63
CA ASN A 386 33.03 -12.28 15.69
C ASN A 386 31.62 -12.73 15.29
N LEU A 387 31.05 -12.02 14.32
CA LEU A 387 30.12 -12.58 13.36
C LEU A 387 30.92 -13.71 12.72
N ASN A 388 30.96 -14.86 13.38
CA ASN A 388 31.34 -16.12 12.78
C ASN A 388 30.28 -16.37 11.72
N ILE A 389 30.49 -15.76 10.55
CA ILE A 389 29.88 -16.15 9.30
C ILE A 389 30.25 -17.63 9.17
N PRO A 390 29.29 -18.56 9.27
CA PRO A 390 29.58 -19.95 8.99
C PRO A 390 30.05 -20.00 7.54
N SER A 391 31.34 -20.29 7.34
CA SER A 391 32.02 -20.33 6.04
C SER A 391 31.55 -21.50 5.15
N GLN A 392 30.37 -22.06 5.42
CA GLN A 392 29.86 -23.31 4.83
C GLN A 392 28.51 -23.16 4.13
N LEU A 393 28.05 -21.93 3.85
CA LEU A 393 26.90 -21.68 2.96
C LEU A 393 27.22 -20.72 1.80
N ILE A 394 28.51 -20.51 1.52
CA ILE A 394 28.99 -19.60 0.46
C ILE A 394 29.20 -20.32 -0.89
N ASP A 395 29.11 -21.65 -0.97
CA ASP A 395 29.50 -22.40 -2.19
C ASP A 395 28.34 -23.00 -3.04
N GLU A 396 27.10 -22.49 -2.95
CA GLU A 396 26.04 -22.93 -3.89
C GLU A 396 25.36 -21.84 -4.73
N PHE A 397 25.81 -20.58 -4.68
CA PHE A 397 25.33 -19.55 -5.62
C PHE A 397 26.44 -18.60 -6.12
N ILE A 398 27.69 -19.07 -6.21
CA ILE A 398 28.77 -18.37 -6.92
C ILE A 398 28.75 -18.79 -8.38
N GLY A 399 27.94 -18.08 -9.17
CA GLY A 399 27.81 -18.28 -10.60
C GLY A 399 27.33 -17.02 -11.32
N GLY A 400 27.90 -15.87 -11.00
CA GLY A 400 27.65 -14.62 -11.70
C GLY A 400 28.91 -13.76 -11.68
N ARG A 401 29.49 -13.53 -12.85
CA ARG A 401 30.77 -12.80 -13.01
C ARG A 401 30.58 -11.32 -12.68
N ASN A 402 31.47 -10.78 -11.86
CA ASN A 402 31.63 -9.34 -11.68
C ASN A 402 32.12 -8.71 -12.98
N TYR A 403 31.48 -7.61 -13.41
CA TYR A 403 32.09 -6.63 -14.31
C TYR A 403 32.18 -5.29 -13.57
N SER A 404 33.42 -4.83 -13.41
CA SER A 404 33.78 -3.47 -13.01
C SER A 404 33.88 -2.60 -14.26
N TYR A 405 33.25 -1.43 -14.28
CA TYR A 405 33.49 -0.41 -15.31
C TYR A 405 34.00 0.89 -14.70
N LEU A 406 35.12 1.34 -15.27
CA LEU A 406 35.72 2.67 -15.12
C LEU A 406 34.97 3.68 -15.98
N VAL A 407 34.93 4.91 -15.48
CA VAL A 407 34.29 6.13 -15.99
C VAL A 407 34.89 6.57 -17.32
N ASP A 408 34.04 6.88 -18.31
CA ASP A 408 34.01 8.17 -19.01
C ASP A 408 32.78 8.29 -19.94
N ASP A 409 32.23 9.51 -20.01
CA ASP A 409 31.13 10.00 -20.85
C ASP A 409 29.68 9.54 -20.53
N SER A 410 29.13 10.16 -19.48
CA SER A 410 27.74 10.66 -19.37
C SER A 410 26.67 10.03 -20.29
N ILE A 411 25.99 8.96 -19.86
CA ILE A 411 24.65 8.63 -20.38
C ILE A 411 23.72 8.25 -19.21
N LEU A 412 22.70 9.09 -19.04
CA LEU A 412 21.63 9.00 -18.06
C LEU A 412 20.48 8.18 -18.68
N PHE A 413 20.20 6.97 -18.20
CA PHE A 413 19.04 6.21 -18.65
C PHE A 413 17.84 6.44 -17.71
N LEU A 414 16.95 7.35 -18.12
CA LEU A 414 15.61 7.56 -17.53
C LEU A 414 14.52 6.84 -18.34
N ARG A 415 13.67 6.09 -17.61
CA ARG A 415 12.23 5.76 -17.85
C ARG A 415 11.80 4.74 -18.92
N HIS A 416 10.78 3.95 -18.53
CA HIS A 416 9.53 3.92 -19.29
C HIS A 416 8.34 4.21 -18.38
N VAL A 417 7.52 5.18 -18.79
CA VAL A 417 6.31 5.63 -18.11
C VAL A 417 5.18 5.52 -19.10
N GLN A 418 4.06 4.93 -18.70
CA GLN A 418 2.87 4.90 -19.53
C GLN A 418 2.22 6.28 -19.48
N TYR A 419 2.26 6.99 -20.61
CA TYR A 419 1.45 8.17 -20.85
C TYR A 419 0.19 7.76 -21.60
N PHE A 420 -0.94 8.37 -21.24
CA PHE A 420 -2.10 8.47 -22.11
C PHE A 420 -2.20 9.92 -22.58
N ILE A 421 -2.20 10.11 -23.90
CA ILE A 421 -2.44 11.41 -24.55
C ILE A 421 -3.74 11.27 -25.32
N THR A 422 -4.71 12.15 -25.06
CA THR A 422 -5.90 12.25 -25.90
C THR A 422 -5.50 12.88 -27.23
N VAL A 423 -5.65 12.15 -28.33
CA VAL A 423 -5.44 12.67 -29.67
C VAL A 423 -6.81 13.05 -30.24
N ASN A 424 -7.13 14.34 -30.23
CA ASN A 424 -8.36 14.86 -30.82
C ASN A 424 -8.33 14.72 -32.36
N ASP A 425 -9.50 14.66 -32.99
CA ASP A 425 -9.69 14.58 -34.45
C ASP A 425 -9.15 13.32 -35.16
N MET A 426 -8.94 12.22 -34.43
CA MET A 426 -8.60 10.92 -35.03
C MET A 426 -9.82 10.25 -35.67
N GLN A 427 -9.66 9.76 -36.90
CA GLN A 427 -10.65 8.87 -37.51
C GLN A 427 -10.74 7.57 -36.70
N GLU A 428 -11.96 7.09 -36.40
CA GLU A 428 -12.22 5.87 -35.63
C GLU A 428 -11.37 4.68 -36.13
N MET A 429 -10.46 4.18 -35.29
CA MET A 429 -9.57 3.08 -35.62
C MET A 429 -10.16 1.76 -35.15
N LYS A 430 -10.65 0.95 -36.11
CA LYS A 430 -11.19 -0.36 -35.75
C LYS A 430 -10.07 -1.32 -35.40
N ILE A 431 -10.30 -2.10 -34.35
CA ILE A 431 -9.44 -3.21 -33.95
C ILE A 431 -10.25 -4.51 -33.88
N LEU A 432 -9.57 -5.62 -34.17
CA LEU A 432 -10.02 -6.93 -33.69
C LEU A 432 -9.31 -7.21 -32.38
N LEU A 433 -10.06 -7.57 -31.37
CA LEU A 433 -9.59 -8.00 -30.07
C LEU A 433 -9.79 -9.52 -29.95
N ILE A 434 -8.71 -10.26 -29.71
CA ILE A 434 -8.68 -11.72 -29.77
C ILE A 434 -8.33 -12.28 -28.40
N ASN A 435 -9.23 -13.05 -27.80
CA ASN A 435 -9.01 -13.74 -26.53
C ASN A 435 -8.34 -15.11 -26.77
N SER A 436 -7.13 -15.28 -26.25
CA SER A 436 -6.37 -16.53 -26.27
C SER A 436 -6.85 -17.59 -25.27
N LYS A 437 -7.72 -17.20 -24.32
CA LYS A 437 -8.25 -17.98 -23.19
C LYS A 437 -7.22 -18.44 -22.15
N ILE A 438 -5.95 -18.07 -22.29
CA ILE A 438 -4.86 -18.43 -21.36
C ILE A 438 -5.11 -17.79 -19.98
N PRO A 439 -4.90 -18.49 -18.84
CA PRO A 439 -4.92 -17.85 -17.52
C PRO A 439 -3.87 -16.74 -17.43
N LYS A 440 -4.21 -15.64 -16.75
CA LYS A 440 -3.29 -14.50 -16.59
C LYS A 440 -2.26 -14.86 -15.52
N ASP A 441 -1.00 -14.97 -15.90
CA ASP A 441 0.12 -15.14 -14.96
C ASP A 441 1.17 -14.05 -15.19
N LYS A 442 0.97 -12.92 -14.52
CA LYS A 442 1.88 -11.77 -14.58
C LYS A 442 3.19 -12.05 -13.83
N THR A 443 3.11 -12.81 -12.74
CA THR A 443 4.21 -13.03 -11.81
C THR A 443 5.28 -13.92 -12.45
N GLU A 444 4.88 -15.02 -13.09
CA GLU A 444 5.81 -15.93 -13.75
C GLU A 444 6.57 -15.24 -14.90
N GLN A 445 5.90 -14.38 -15.67
CA GLN A 445 6.54 -13.63 -16.76
C GLN A 445 7.49 -12.54 -16.25
N MET A 446 7.14 -11.84 -15.17
CA MET A 446 8.05 -10.87 -14.53
C MET A 446 9.31 -11.56 -13.99
N ILE A 447 9.17 -12.75 -13.40
CA ILE A 447 10.30 -13.56 -12.94
C ILE A 447 11.19 -13.98 -14.12
N LYS A 448 10.61 -14.39 -15.26
CA LYS A 448 11.38 -14.77 -16.47
C LYS A 448 12.19 -13.60 -17.02
N VAL A 449 11.61 -12.41 -17.09
CA VAL A 449 12.29 -11.20 -17.58
C VAL A 449 13.35 -10.72 -16.61
N ALA A 450 13.06 -10.74 -15.30
CA ALA A 450 14.07 -10.46 -14.28
C ALA A 450 15.23 -11.47 -14.33
N ALA A 451 14.94 -12.76 -14.54
CA ALA A 451 15.96 -13.79 -14.70
C ALA A 451 16.79 -13.61 -15.98
N MET A 452 16.15 -13.25 -17.09
CA MET A 452 16.83 -12.95 -18.35
C MET A 452 17.71 -11.70 -18.23
N LYS A 453 17.22 -10.64 -17.57
CA LYS A 453 18.00 -9.44 -17.25
C LYS A 453 19.21 -9.75 -16.38
N ASN A 454 19.04 -10.62 -15.38
CA ASN A 454 20.16 -11.05 -14.52
C ASN A 454 21.19 -11.90 -15.27
N ALA A 455 20.80 -12.62 -16.33
CA ALA A 455 21.69 -13.48 -17.11
C ALA A 455 22.36 -12.76 -18.29
N HIS A 456 21.67 -11.81 -18.91
CA HIS A 456 22.04 -11.14 -20.16
C HIS A 456 21.61 -9.67 -20.13
N ALA A 457 22.20 -8.88 -19.23
CA ALA A 457 21.80 -7.48 -19.02
C ALA A 457 21.92 -6.64 -20.30
N ASP A 458 23.06 -6.72 -21.00
CA ASP A 458 23.32 -5.93 -22.22
C ASP A 458 22.30 -6.23 -23.34
N ASP A 459 21.98 -7.51 -23.57
CA ASP A 459 21.00 -7.92 -24.59
C ASP A 459 19.59 -7.45 -24.22
N VAL A 460 19.22 -7.55 -22.94
CA VAL A 460 17.90 -7.10 -22.46
C VAL A 460 17.79 -5.58 -22.50
N ASP A 461 18.85 -4.86 -22.14
CA ASP A 461 18.89 -3.40 -22.17
C ASP A 461 18.85 -2.88 -23.64
N GLU A 462 19.54 -3.52 -24.59
CA GLU A 462 19.44 -3.21 -26.03
C GLU A 462 18.01 -3.45 -26.58
N ILE A 463 17.36 -4.53 -26.15
CA ILE A 463 15.95 -4.80 -26.51
C ILE A 463 15.02 -3.75 -25.89
N MET A 464 15.25 -3.36 -24.63
CA MET A 464 14.46 -2.33 -23.96
C MET A 464 14.65 -0.96 -24.61
N ASP A 465 15.87 -0.60 -25.02
CA ASP A 465 16.16 0.61 -25.78
C ASP A 465 15.50 0.61 -27.16
N SER A 466 15.44 -0.56 -27.81
CA SER A 466 14.72 -0.73 -29.06
C SER A 466 13.20 -0.58 -28.87
N ILE A 467 12.64 -1.08 -27.77
CA ILE A 467 11.23 -0.87 -27.40
C ILE A 467 10.98 0.62 -27.13
N ASN A 468 11.87 1.30 -26.40
CA ASN A 468 11.79 2.73 -26.11
C ASN A 468 11.82 3.55 -27.41
N THR A 469 12.72 3.21 -28.33
CA THR A 469 12.82 3.85 -29.64
C THR A 469 11.53 3.66 -30.44
N ILE A 470 10.93 2.47 -30.41
CA ILE A 470 9.63 2.24 -31.06
C ILE A 470 8.52 3.05 -30.37
N SER A 471 8.48 3.08 -29.04
CA SER A 471 7.51 3.89 -28.28
C SER A 471 7.65 5.37 -28.60
N LEU A 472 8.88 5.89 -28.70
CA LEU A 472 9.18 7.26 -29.08
C LEU A 472 8.76 7.54 -30.53
N ASN A 473 9.01 6.62 -31.46
CA ASN A 473 8.59 6.77 -32.85
C ASN A 473 7.06 6.73 -33.00
N VAL A 474 6.39 5.84 -32.27
CA VAL A 474 4.93 5.79 -32.18
C VAL A 474 4.39 7.09 -31.57
N HIS A 475 5.02 7.56 -30.49
CA HIS A 475 4.70 8.84 -29.86
C HIS A 475 4.90 10.00 -30.83
N GLN A 476 6.04 10.15 -31.49
CA GLN A 476 6.29 11.17 -32.52
C GLN A 476 5.28 11.11 -33.67
N THR A 477 4.85 9.90 -34.03
CA THR A 477 3.77 9.67 -35.01
C THR A 477 2.41 10.22 -34.52
N PHE A 478 2.14 10.15 -33.22
CA PHE A 478 0.94 10.71 -32.57
C PHE A 478 1.07 12.19 -32.17
N SER A 479 2.27 12.65 -31.82
CA SER A 479 2.58 13.99 -31.30
C SER A 479 2.66 15.06 -32.38
N ALA A 480 2.52 14.68 -33.66
CA ALA A 480 2.31 15.59 -34.79
C ALA A 480 1.05 16.49 -34.67
N ILE A 481 0.28 16.41 -33.58
CA ILE A 481 -1.02 17.08 -33.38
C ILE A 481 -1.05 18.13 -32.23
N LYS A 482 0.00 18.29 -31.38
CA LYS A 482 0.13 19.32 -30.29
C LYS A 482 -1.02 19.35 -29.24
N ALA A 483 -0.95 19.99 -28.06
CA ALA A 483 0.10 20.36 -27.09
C ALA A 483 -0.56 20.70 -25.72
N SER A 484 0.11 20.32 -24.61
CA SER A 484 0.25 20.92 -23.24
C SER A 484 -0.97 21.47 -22.46
N ASN A 485 -1.06 21.56 -21.12
CA ASN A 485 -0.36 21.14 -19.87
C ASN A 485 -1.19 21.69 -18.67
N ASN A 486 -1.02 21.17 -17.44
CA ASN A 486 -0.82 22.00 -16.21
C ASN A 486 -0.68 21.18 -14.90
N VAL A 487 0.29 21.57 -14.06
CA VAL A 487 0.78 20.86 -12.85
C VAL A 487 0.02 21.19 -11.55
N GLN A 488 -0.66 22.33 -11.47
CA GLN A 488 -1.25 22.79 -10.20
C GLN A 488 -2.51 22.02 -9.78
N GLN A 489 -3.18 21.35 -10.73
CA GLN A 489 -4.38 20.54 -10.53
C GLN A 489 -4.11 19.25 -9.73
N LEU A 490 -2.88 18.73 -9.79
CA LEU A 490 -2.54 17.39 -9.30
C LEU A 490 -2.71 17.23 -7.78
N GLN A 491 -2.33 18.23 -6.99
CA GLN A 491 -2.37 18.12 -5.53
C GLN A 491 -3.81 18.15 -4.98
N GLU A 492 -4.72 18.86 -5.65
CA GLU A 492 -6.15 18.86 -5.36
C GLU A 492 -6.81 17.53 -5.73
N LEU A 493 -6.40 16.94 -6.86
CA LEU A 493 -6.84 15.61 -7.30
C LEU A 493 -6.47 14.54 -6.27
N TYR A 494 -5.23 14.53 -5.76
CA TYR A 494 -4.80 13.54 -4.77
C TYR A 494 -5.54 13.66 -3.43
N THR A 495 -5.72 14.88 -2.93
CA THR A 495 -6.48 15.12 -1.69
C THR A 495 -7.92 14.60 -1.82
N THR A 496 -8.54 14.85 -2.98
CA THR A 496 -9.89 14.36 -3.30
C THR A 496 -9.92 12.83 -3.33
N LEU A 497 -8.95 12.17 -3.96
CA LEU A 497 -8.85 10.72 -3.99
C LEU A 497 -8.69 10.12 -2.59
N GLN A 498 -7.87 10.73 -1.72
CA GLN A 498 -7.69 10.27 -0.34
C GLN A 498 -9.02 10.32 0.45
N HIS A 499 -9.79 11.41 0.30
CA HIS A 499 -11.12 11.52 0.91
C HIS A 499 -12.11 10.49 0.35
N VAL A 500 -12.07 10.21 -0.96
CA VAL A 500 -12.88 9.16 -1.58
C VAL A 500 -12.51 7.79 -1.03
N GLN A 501 -11.22 7.48 -0.97
CA GLN A 501 -10.70 6.22 -0.43
C GLN A 501 -11.13 6.02 1.01
N TYR A 502 -11.02 7.07 1.82
CA TYR A 502 -11.53 7.10 3.18
C TYR A 502 -13.02 6.81 3.22
N PHE A 503 -13.81 7.56 2.45
CA PHE A 503 -15.27 7.45 2.45
C PHE A 503 -15.75 6.05 2.07
N ILE A 504 -15.26 5.47 0.96
CA ILE A 504 -15.71 4.16 0.49
C ILE A 504 -15.28 3.01 1.41
N THR A 505 -14.16 3.20 2.13
CA THR A 505 -13.63 2.20 3.07
C THR A 505 -14.39 2.26 4.39
N VAL A 506 -14.58 3.47 4.95
CA VAL A 506 -15.31 3.66 6.21
C VAL A 506 -16.79 3.30 6.08
N ASN A 507 -17.39 3.49 4.90
CA ASN A 507 -18.77 3.09 4.64
C ASN A 507 -18.92 1.64 4.14
N GLY A 508 -17.81 0.93 4.03
CA GLY A 508 -17.76 -0.48 3.65
C GLY A 508 -18.40 -0.82 2.31
N MET A 509 -18.08 -0.02 1.31
CA MET A 509 -18.75 -0.08 0.01
C MET A 509 -18.19 -1.14 -0.94
N TRP A 510 -17.05 -1.75 -0.62
CA TRP A 510 -16.32 -2.68 -1.49
C TRP A 510 -15.82 -3.92 -0.75
N THR A 511 -15.72 -5.03 -1.48
CA THR A 511 -15.18 -6.34 -1.03
C THR A 511 -14.17 -6.92 -2.02
N THR A 512 -14.07 -6.35 -3.22
CA THR A 512 -13.16 -6.75 -4.29
C THR A 512 -12.38 -5.54 -4.80
N TYR A 513 -11.24 -5.81 -5.42
CA TYR A 513 -10.40 -4.76 -6.02
C TYR A 513 -11.16 -3.99 -7.11
N GLU A 514 -11.95 -4.69 -7.93
CA GLU A 514 -12.74 -4.11 -9.00
C GLU A 514 -13.83 -3.17 -8.47
N GLN A 515 -14.52 -3.57 -7.40
CA GLN A 515 -15.50 -2.70 -6.73
C GLN A 515 -14.84 -1.44 -6.16
N ARG A 516 -13.68 -1.60 -5.50
CA ARG A 516 -12.90 -0.48 -4.96
C ARG A 516 -12.56 0.51 -6.08
N PHE A 517 -12.03 0.02 -7.20
CA PHE A 517 -11.67 0.84 -8.34
C PHE A 517 -12.88 1.61 -8.90
N SER A 518 -13.98 0.91 -9.19
CA SER A 518 -15.18 1.56 -9.73
C SER A 518 -15.76 2.61 -8.78
N LEU A 519 -15.72 2.37 -7.47
CA LEU A 519 -16.19 3.33 -6.47
C LEU A 519 -15.26 4.52 -6.33
N GLN A 520 -13.93 4.30 -6.40
CA GLN A 520 -12.96 5.39 -6.45
C GLN A 520 -13.22 6.30 -7.65
N THR A 521 -13.30 5.74 -8.86
CA THR A 521 -13.60 6.50 -10.08
C THR A 521 -14.93 7.25 -10.00
N PHE A 522 -15.98 6.58 -9.52
CA PHE A 522 -17.31 7.20 -9.40
C PHE A 522 -17.31 8.39 -8.44
N PHE A 523 -16.84 8.19 -7.20
CA PHE A 523 -16.89 9.23 -6.18
C PHE A 523 -15.88 10.35 -6.43
N PHE A 524 -14.76 10.05 -7.07
CA PHE A 524 -13.81 11.05 -7.52
C PHE A 524 -14.46 12.02 -8.52
N LEU A 525 -15.04 11.49 -9.60
CA LEU A 525 -15.73 12.29 -10.60
C LEU A 525 -16.97 13.00 -10.04
N PHE A 526 -17.66 12.38 -9.08
CA PHE A 526 -18.81 12.98 -8.41
C PHE A 526 -18.44 14.20 -7.56
N ILE A 527 -17.33 14.13 -6.80
CA ILE A 527 -16.84 15.27 -6.01
C ILE A 527 -16.36 16.38 -6.93
N TYR A 528 -15.60 16.02 -7.98
CA TYR A 528 -15.13 16.96 -8.98
C TYR A 528 -16.31 17.76 -9.58
N MET A 529 -17.36 17.05 -9.98
CA MET A 529 -18.61 17.64 -10.43
C MET A 529 -19.27 18.58 -9.43
N ILE A 530 -19.38 18.21 -8.16
CA ILE A 530 -20.01 19.06 -7.15
C ILE A 530 -19.21 20.35 -6.96
N GLN A 531 -17.87 20.26 -7.02
CA GLN A 531 -16.97 21.38 -6.78
C GLN A 531 -16.91 22.37 -7.94
N TYR A 532 -16.89 21.88 -9.19
CA TYR A 532 -16.64 22.73 -10.37
C TYR A 532 -17.91 23.09 -11.17
N GLU A 533 -19.04 22.41 -10.97
CA GLU A 533 -20.27 22.63 -11.76
C GLU A 533 -21.43 23.30 -10.99
N ASP A 534 -21.28 23.65 -9.71
CA ASP A 534 -22.30 24.33 -8.88
C ASP A 534 -23.69 23.65 -8.95
N LEU A 535 -23.75 22.36 -8.59
CA LEU A 535 -24.96 21.53 -8.75
C LEU A 535 -25.73 21.29 -7.46
N TYR A 536 -27.07 21.16 -7.60
CA TYR A 536 -27.95 20.78 -6.49
C TYR A 536 -28.12 19.27 -6.42
N ILE A 537 -27.59 18.64 -5.37
CA ILE A 537 -27.62 17.18 -5.21
C ILE A 537 -29.05 16.71 -4.88
N LYS A 538 -29.65 15.94 -5.79
CA LYS A 538 -30.89 15.16 -5.56
C LYS A 538 -30.56 13.68 -5.52
N SER A 539 -31.45 12.85 -4.95
CA SER A 539 -31.29 11.39 -4.99
C SER A 539 -31.39 10.87 -6.42
N PHE A 540 -30.50 9.95 -6.81
CA PHE A 540 -30.44 9.35 -8.14
C PHE A 540 -30.02 7.89 -8.07
N ARG A 541 -30.24 7.15 -9.18
CA ARG A 541 -29.79 5.77 -9.36
C ARG A 541 -28.92 5.71 -10.62
N VAL A 542 -27.77 5.06 -10.51
CA VAL A 542 -26.85 4.83 -11.64
C VAL A 542 -26.80 3.35 -11.95
N HIS A 543 -26.86 3.01 -13.24
CA HIS A 543 -26.67 1.67 -13.75
C HIS A 543 -25.71 1.72 -14.93
N LEU A 544 -24.66 0.90 -14.90
CA LEU A 544 -23.58 0.91 -15.90
C LEU A 544 -23.32 -0.53 -16.33
N THR A 545 -23.15 -0.72 -17.63
CA THR A 545 -22.79 -1.98 -18.26
C THR A 545 -21.64 -1.72 -19.22
N THR A 546 -20.68 -2.63 -19.29
CA THR A 546 -19.56 -2.52 -20.24
C THR A 546 -19.44 -3.79 -21.06
N GLU A 547 -19.18 -3.61 -22.35
CA GLU A 547 -18.82 -4.71 -23.27
C GLU A 547 -17.30 -4.97 -23.25
N LEU A 548 -16.51 -4.05 -22.65
CA LEU A 548 -15.08 -4.22 -22.49
C LEU A 548 -14.77 -5.18 -21.33
N PRO A 549 -13.88 -6.17 -21.52
CA PRO A 549 -13.46 -7.06 -20.44
C PRO A 549 -12.73 -6.29 -19.32
N ILE A 550 -13.27 -6.34 -18.10
CA ILE A 550 -12.68 -5.71 -16.91
C ILE A 550 -11.33 -6.36 -16.59
N GLY A 551 -10.29 -5.55 -16.36
CA GLY A 551 -8.95 -6.01 -15.94
C GLY A 551 -8.06 -6.57 -17.07
N ALA A 552 -8.49 -6.43 -18.33
CA ALA A 552 -7.73 -6.88 -19.51
C ALA A 552 -6.70 -5.87 -20.04
N GLY A 553 -6.65 -4.65 -19.50
CA GLY A 553 -5.74 -3.59 -19.94
C GLY A 553 -6.15 -2.93 -21.27
N LEU A 554 -7.46 -2.89 -21.54
CA LEU A 554 -8.06 -2.38 -22.78
C LEU A 554 -8.67 -0.98 -22.61
N GLY A 555 -8.30 -0.25 -21.55
CA GLY A 555 -8.93 1.03 -21.21
C GLY A 555 -10.36 0.90 -20.68
N SER A 556 -10.77 -0.25 -20.12
CA SER A 556 -12.10 -0.43 -19.51
C SER A 556 -12.35 0.56 -18.35
N SER A 557 -11.29 0.92 -17.64
CA SER A 557 -11.28 1.94 -16.59
C SER A 557 -11.50 3.34 -17.16
N THR A 558 -10.80 3.67 -18.23
CA THR A 558 -10.89 4.95 -18.95
C THR A 558 -12.28 5.12 -19.56
N SER A 559 -12.81 4.08 -20.20
CA SER A 559 -14.18 4.03 -20.73
C SER A 559 -15.22 4.24 -19.61
N PHE A 560 -15.00 3.64 -18.44
CA PHE A 560 -15.85 3.85 -17.27
C PHE A 560 -15.78 5.30 -16.76
N ALA A 561 -14.58 5.88 -16.67
CA ALA A 561 -14.38 7.27 -16.26
C ALA A 561 -15.04 8.27 -17.23
N VAL A 562 -14.83 8.08 -18.55
CA VAL A 562 -15.49 8.89 -19.60
C VAL A 562 -17.00 8.79 -19.49
N CYS A 563 -17.56 7.58 -19.36
CA CYS A 563 -19.00 7.38 -19.26
C CYS A 563 -19.61 8.10 -18.05
N ILE A 564 -18.97 7.98 -16.88
CA ILE A 564 -19.39 8.69 -15.67
C ILE A 564 -19.29 10.20 -15.85
N ALA A 565 -18.15 10.71 -16.33
CA ALA A 565 -17.94 12.14 -16.56
C ALA A 565 -18.99 12.74 -17.50
N THR A 566 -19.28 12.06 -18.62
CA THR A 566 -20.33 12.46 -19.58
C THR A 566 -21.71 12.48 -18.93
N CYS A 567 -22.11 11.42 -18.21
CA CYS A 567 -23.40 11.36 -17.53
C CYS A 567 -23.58 12.51 -16.55
N PHE A 568 -22.52 12.81 -15.81
CA PHE A 568 -22.47 13.83 -14.80
C PHE A 568 -22.53 15.24 -15.40
N LEU A 569 -21.69 15.57 -16.38
CA LEU A 569 -21.74 16.86 -17.09
C LEU A 569 -23.12 17.11 -17.72
N HIS A 570 -23.71 16.09 -18.35
CA HIS A 570 -25.05 16.19 -18.91
C HIS A 570 -26.11 16.46 -17.84
N TRP A 571 -26.02 15.75 -16.70
CA TRP A 571 -26.93 15.98 -15.58
C TRP A 571 -26.81 17.40 -15.05
N GLY A 572 -25.60 17.97 -15.01
CA GLY A 572 -25.39 19.35 -14.62
C GLY A 572 -26.05 20.36 -15.55
N ARG A 573 -25.92 20.17 -16.87
CA ARG A 573 -26.58 20.98 -17.90
C ARG A 573 -28.10 20.99 -17.75
N LEU A 574 -28.70 19.80 -17.58
CA LEU A 574 -30.15 19.67 -17.38
C LEU A 574 -30.64 20.44 -16.13
N GLN A 575 -29.86 20.52 -15.06
CA GLN A 575 -30.22 21.30 -13.88
C GLN A 575 -30.17 22.82 -14.13
N LYS A 576 -29.31 23.25 -15.05
CA LYS A 576 -29.16 24.65 -15.47
C LYS A 576 -30.19 25.06 -16.54
N GLY A 577 -31.10 24.15 -16.93
CA GLY A 577 -32.15 24.40 -17.91
C GLY A 577 -31.70 24.26 -19.36
N ASP A 578 -30.59 23.54 -19.60
CA ASP A 578 -30.08 23.22 -20.92
C ASP A 578 -30.53 21.80 -21.32
N ASP A 579 -31.44 21.74 -22.30
CA ASP A 579 -32.08 20.53 -22.82
C ASP A 579 -31.31 19.89 -24.00
N GLY A 580 -30.06 20.34 -24.25
CA GLY A 580 -29.25 19.92 -25.38
C GLY A 580 -28.92 18.41 -25.39
N ALA A 581 -28.58 17.89 -26.58
CA ALA A 581 -28.26 16.47 -26.73
C ALA A 581 -26.89 16.14 -26.11
N PHE A 582 -26.66 14.86 -25.81
CA PHE A 582 -25.34 14.37 -25.36
C PHE A 582 -24.20 14.72 -26.34
N SER A 583 -24.50 14.87 -27.63
CA SER A 583 -23.55 15.29 -28.67
C SER A 583 -23.02 16.72 -28.47
N ASP A 584 -23.72 17.52 -27.68
CA ASP A 584 -23.42 18.94 -27.52
C ASP A 584 -22.54 19.19 -26.27
N ILE A 585 -22.12 18.12 -25.58
CA ILE A 585 -21.21 18.20 -24.43
C ILE A 585 -19.79 18.34 -24.94
N ASP A 586 -19.06 19.29 -24.37
CA ASP A 586 -17.65 19.52 -24.71
C ASP A 586 -16.79 18.28 -24.44
N LEU A 587 -16.22 17.74 -25.51
CA LEU A 587 -15.36 16.56 -25.48
C LEU A 587 -14.03 16.84 -24.80
N GLU A 588 -13.54 18.09 -24.83
CA GLU A 588 -12.31 18.47 -24.14
C GLU A 588 -12.51 18.37 -22.62
N THR A 589 -13.60 18.93 -22.09
CA THR A 589 -13.95 18.81 -20.66
C THR A 589 -14.17 17.35 -20.22
N ILE A 590 -14.87 16.53 -21.01
CA ILE A 590 -15.05 15.09 -20.71
C ILE A 590 -13.68 14.39 -20.64
N SER A 591 -12.83 14.65 -21.64
CA SER A 591 -11.49 14.06 -21.71
C SER A 591 -10.64 14.50 -20.52
N GLU A 592 -10.68 15.77 -20.14
CA GLU A 592 -9.94 16.30 -19.00
C GLU A 592 -10.38 15.60 -17.69
N TYR A 593 -11.69 15.48 -17.43
CA TYR A 593 -12.19 14.87 -16.20
C TYR A 593 -11.85 13.37 -16.14
N ALA A 594 -12.01 12.66 -17.25
CA ALA A 594 -11.67 11.24 -17.33
C ALA A 594 -10.16 11.01 -17.17
N LYS A 595 -9.33 11.85 -17.79
CA LYS A 595 -7.87 11.84 -17.65
C LYS A 595 -7.46 12.09 -16.20
N ASN A 596 -7.94 13.17 -15.59
CA ASN A 596 -7.66 13.52 -14.21
C ASN A 596 -8.08 12.39 -13.24
N CYS A 597 -9.20 11.72 -13.51
CA CYS A 597 -9.64 10.56 -12.75
C CYS A 597 -8.75 9.34 -12.94
N GLU A 598 -8.33 9.01 -14.18
CA GLU A 598 -7.43 7.88 -14.42
C GLU A 598 -6.04 8.14 -13.82
N GLU A 599 -5.51 9.36 -13.94
CA GLU A 599 -4.24 9.77 -13.34
C GLU A 599 -4.27 9.65 -11.80
N ALA A 600 -5.35 10.12 -11.18
CA ALA A 600 -5.54 10.01 -9.74
C ALA A 600 -5.76 8.54 -9.30
N VAL A 601 -6.76 7.86 -9.85
CA VAL A 601 -7.20 6.53 -9.38
C VAL A 601 -6.19 5.43 -9.72
N GLN A 602 -5.50 5.51 -10.86
CA GLN A 602 -4.49 4.52 -11.26
C GLN A 602 -3.06 4.87 -10.82
N ASN A 603 -2.86 6.01 -10.16
CA ASN A 603 -1.57 6.41 -9.61
C ASN A 603 -0.45 6.62 -10.68
N TYR A 604 -0.80 6.89 -11.93
CA TYR A 604 0.18 7.27 -12.95
C TYR A 604 0.48 8.78 -12.82
N ILE A 605 1.75 9.15 -12.67
CA ILE A 605 2.20 10.50 -13.01
C ILE A 605 3.19 10.35 -14.14
N ILE A 606 3.18 11.29 -15.09
CA ILE A 606 4.28 12.20 -15.42
C ILE A 606 3.84 13.18 -16.52
N GLU A 607 4.34 14.42 -16.45
CA GLU A 607 4.52 15.35 -17.59
C GLU A 607 5.96 15.27 -18.13
N VAL A 608 6.17 15.43 -19.45
CA VAL A 608 7.21 16.32 -20.02
C VAL A 608 6.81 16.76 -21.44
N ASP A 609 7.12 18.02 -21.74
CA ASP A 609 7.04 18.78 -22.99
C ASP A 609 8.01 18.29 -24.09
N TYR A 610 7.74 18.59 -25.38
CA TYR A 610 8.66 19.08 -26.43
C TYR A 610 8.16 18.93 -27.89
N ASP A 611 8.73 19.82 -28.72
CA ASP A 611 8.38 20.26 -30.07
C ASP A 611 8.18 19.22 -31.19
N VAL A 612 7.37 19.63 -32.17
CA VAL A 612 6.77 18.81 -33.25
C VAL A 612 7.41 19.10 -34.61
N CYS A 613 7.71 18.05 -35.39
CA CYS A 613 7.89 18.11 -36.85
C CYS A 613 6.82 17.27 -37.57
N SER A 614 6.33 17.76 -38.70
CA SER A 614 5.13 17.27 -39.41
C SER A 614 5.41 16.22 -40.48
N TYR A 615 4.60 15.16 -40.52
CA TYR A 615 4.46 14.22 -41.65
C TYR A 615 2.97 13.93 -41.94
N GLY A 616 2.63 13.58 -43.18
CA GLY A 616 1.24 13.45 -43.68
C GLY A 616 0.53 12.12 -43.34
N GLN A 617 -0.81 12.18 -43.23
CA GLN A 617 -1.72 11.17 -42.64
C GLN A 617 -1.76 9.76 -43.30
N MET A 618 -1.36 9.58 -44.56
CA MET A 618 -1.48 8.28 -45.26
C MET A 618 -0.28 7.35 -45.03
N GLU A 619 0.89 7.91 -44.74
CA GLU A 619 2.12 7.16 -44.40
C GLU A 619 2.11 6.70 -42.92
N THR A 620 1.31 7.36 -42.08
CA THR A 620 1.14 7.16 -40.63
C THR A 620 0.61 5.76 -40.25
N TYR A 621 -0.39 5.23 -40.97
CA TYR A 621 -1.00 3.93 -40.63
C TYR A 621 -0.13 2.73 -41.02
N ALA A 622 0.61 2.85 -42.13
CA ALA A 622 1.58 1.84 -42.54
C ALA A 622 2.77 1.81 -41.55
N ALA A 623 3.23 2.98 -41.10
CA ALA A 623 4.25 3.10 -40.06
C ALA A 623 3.78 2.49 -38.71
N LEU A 624 2.54 2.75 -38.28
CA LEU A 624 1.95 2.13 -37.08
C LEU A 624 1.93 0.60 -37.18
N GLY A 625 1.55 0.05 -38.34
CA GLY A 625 1.61 -1.40 -38.58
C GLY A 625 3.03 -1.97 -38.46
N ILE A 626 4.04 -1.26 -38.96
CA ILE A 626 5.46 -1.64 -38.84
C ILE A 626 5.90 -1.60 -37.38
N TYR A 627 5.55 -0.55 -36.62
CA TYR A 627 5.90 -0.44 -35.20
C TYR A 627 5.23 -1.50 -34.33
N ILE A 628 3.98 -1.87 -34.63
CA ILE A 628 3.27 -2.97 -33.97
C ILE A 628 4.02 -4.30 -34.18
N LEU A 629 4.46 -4.57 -35.42
CA LEU A 629 5.21 -5.79 -35.76
C LEU A 629 6.60 -5.82 -35.11
N LEU A 630 7.33 -4.71 -35.14
CA LEU A 630 8.64 -4.59 -34.50
C LEU A 630 8.54 -4.76 -32.98
N SER A 631 7.55 -4.11 -32.36
CA SER A 631 7.32 -4.23 -30.92
C SER A 631 6.93 -5.65 -30.51
N GLN A 632 6.08 -6.33 -31.29
CA GLN A 632 5.73 -7.73 -31.04
C GLN A 632 6.96 -8.65 -31.17
N LYS A 633 7.87 -8.38 -32.11
CA LYS A 633 9.10 -9.15 -32.29
C LYS A 633 10.03 -9.02 -31.07
N LEU A 634 10.21 -7.81 -30.55
CA LEU A 634 11.02 -7.58 -29.33
C LEU A 634 10.40 -8.25 -28.10
N LEU A 635 9.06 -8.26 -27.99
CA LEU A 635 8.35 -8.98 -26.92
C LEU A 635 8.50 -10.51 -27.04
N TYR A 636 8.63 -11.03 -28.26
CA TYR A 636 8.98 -12.44 -28.48
C TYR A 636 10.40 -12.74 -28.04
N GLU A 637 11.37 -11.87 -28.38
CA GLU A 637 12.78 -12.01 -28.00
C GLU A 637 13.00 -11.91 -26.48
N LEU A 638 12.20 -11.10 -25.76
CA LEU A 638 12.18 -11.03 -24.28
C LEU A 638 11.53 -12.26 -23.60
N GLY A 639 10.99 -13.21 -24.36
CA GLY A 639 10.32 -14.40 -23.81
C GLY A 639 9.03 -14.10 -23.04
N VAL A 640 8.43 -12.92 -23.23
CA VAL A 640 7.17 -12.52 -22.56
C VAL A 640 5.91 -12.93 -23.32
N SER A 641 6.07 -13.36 -24.57
CA SER A 641 4.96 -13.88 -25.36
C SER A 641 4.67 -15.35 -25.04
N HIS A 642 3.41 -15.75 -25.20
CA HIS A 642 2.99 -17.14 -25.08
C HIS A 642 2.76 -17.71 -26.49
N PRO A 643 3.07 -19.00 -26.78
CA PRO A 643 2.94 -19.57 -28.12
C PRO A 643 1.56 -19.38 -28.78
N LYS A 644 0.49 -19.43 -27.98
CA LYS A 644 -0.89 -19.15 -28.44
C LYS A 644 -1.15 -17.67 -28.79
N LEU A 645 -0.43 -16.72 -28.20
CA LEU A 645 -0.50 -15.31 -28.60
C LEU A 645 0.30 -15.10 -29.89
N ASP A 646 1.48 -15.73 -29.98
CA ASP A 646 2.30 -15.71 -31.19
C ASP A 646 1.57 -16.31 -32.39
N SER A 647 0.79 -17.37 -32.20
CA SER A 647 -0.05 -17.94 -33.26
C SER A 647 -1.11 -16.94 -33.75
N ILE A 648 -1.71 -16.14 -32.86
CA ILE A 648 -2.67 -15.10 -33.26
C ILE A 648 -1.96 -14.03 -34.10
N CYS A 649 -0.78 -13.56 -33.66
CA CYS A 649 0.01 -12.58 -34.40
C CYS A 649 0.48 -13.13 -35.77
N ALA A 650 0.84 -14.42 -35.84
CA ALA A 650 1.19 -15.09 -37.08
C ALA A 650 0.00 -15.20 -38.05
N ILE A 651 -1.18 -15.59 -37.55
CA ILE A 651 -2.42 -15.63 -38.34
C ILE A 651 -2.76 -14.23 -38.86
N ALA A 652 -2.67 -13.19 -38.02
CA ALA A 652 -2.87 -11.80 -38.44
C ALA A 652 -1.95 -11.42 -39.60
N LYS A 653 -0.65 -11.76 -39.49
CA LYS A 653 0.37 -11.48 -40.50
C LYS A 653 0.07 -12.17 -41.84
N THR A 654 -0.41 -13.42 -41.83
CA THR A 654 -0.79 -14.13 -43.07
C THR A 654 -1.95 -13.46 -43.82
N HIS A 655 -2.80 -12.69 -43.12
CA HIS A 655 -3.89 -11.93 -43.71
C HIS A 655 -3.50 -10.47 -44.03
N GLY A 656 -2.22 -10.11 -43.84
CA GLY A 656 -1.69 -8.79 -44.11
C GLY A 656 -1.95 -7.75 -43.02
N PHE A 657 -2.21 -8.19 -41.78
CA PHE A 657 -2.44 -7.31 -40.64
C PHE A 657 -1.34 -7.43 -39.58
N ALA A 658 -1.17 -6.37 -38.80
CA ALA A 658 -0.26 -6.34 -37.67
C ALA A 658 -1.04 -6.60 -36.36
N GLY A 659 -0.57 -7.56 -35.56
CA GLY A 659 -1.13 -7.88 -34.26
C GLY A 659 -0.08 -7.81 -33.17
N LYS A 660 -0.48 -7.38 -31.97
CA LYS A 660 0.39 -7.27 -30.79
C LYS A 660 -0.36 -7.64 -29.51
N LEU A 661 0.36 -8.17 -28.52
CA LEU A 661 -0.17 -8.40 -27.17
C LEU A 661 -0.67 -7.09 -26.55
N THR A 662 -1.75 -7.15 -25.77
CA THR A 662 -2.30 -5.95 -25.12
C THR A 662 -1.54 -5.55 -23.83
N ASN A 663 -0.96 -6.50 -23.09
CA ASN A 663 -0.18 -6.23 -21.88
C ASN A 663 0.78 -7.37 -21.48
N PHE A 664 1.63 -7.09 -20.49
CA PHE A 664 2.44 -8.07 -19.76
C PHE A 664 1.53 -9.09 -19.05
N GLY A 665 1.76 -10.39 -19.26
CA GLY A 665 0.85 -11.46 -18.84
C GLY A 665 -0.33 -11.70 -19.78
N GLY A 666 -0.25 -11.22 -21.03
CA GLY A 666 -1.36 -11.04 -21.95
C GLY A 666 -2.25 -12.27 -22.18
N ARG A 667 -3.56 -12.07 -22.05
CA ARG A 667 -4.61 -13.01 -22.48
C ARG A 667 -5.18 -12.64 -23.85
N TYR A 668 -4.86 -11.45 -24.34
CA TYR A 668 -5.44 -10.88 -25.55
C TYR A 668 -4.37 -10.36 -26.52
N VAL A 669 -4.69 -10.45 -27.80
CA VAL A 669 -3.98 -9.79 -28.90
C VAL A 669 -4.94 -8.80 -29.53
N TYR A 670 -4.48 -7.60 -29.85
CA TYR A 670 -5.22 -6.68 -30.71
C TYR A 670 -4.62 -6.69 -32.11
N ILE A 671 -5.46 -6.58 -33.13
CA ILE A 671 -5.09 -6.44 -34.54
C ILE A 671 -5.64 -5.12 -35.02
N LEU A 672 -4.76 -4.22 -35.46
CA LEU A 672 -5.15 -2.93 -36.01
C LEU A 672 -5.72 -3.11 -37.42
N LEU A 673 -6.90 -2.55 -37.69
CA LEU A 673 -7.52 -2.55 -39.01
C LEU A 673 -7.37 -1.15 -39.64
N PRO A 674 -6.54 -0.98 -40.69
CA PRO A 674 -6.41 0.29 -41.39
C PRO A 674 -7.77 0.84 -41.88
N PRO A 675 -7.93 2.17 -41.96
CA PRO A 675 -9.11 2.78 -42.57
C PRO A 675 -9.33 2.22 -43.98
N ASN A 676 -10.57 1.88 -44.31
CA ASN A 676 -10.98 1.25 -45.58
C ASN A 676 -10.56 -0.22 -45.79
N THR A 677 -10.20 -0.95 -44.72
CA THR A 677 -9.97 -2.41 -44.82
C THR A 677 -11.23 -3.11 -45.40
N PRO A 678 -11.09 -3.90 -46.48
CA PRO A 678 -12.22 -4.61 -47.07
C PRO A 678 -12.88 -5.56 -46.07
N ARG A 679 -14.22 -5.51 -45.96
CA ARG A 679 -14.99 -6.39 -45.04
C ARG A 679 -14.67 -7.87 -45.23
N GLU A 680 -14.43 -8.29 -46.47
CA GLU A 680 -14.04 -9.68 -46.79
C GLU A 680 -12.73 -10.10 -46.09
N LYS A 681 -11.72 -9.23 -46.05
CA LYS A 681 -10.47 -9.52 -45.34
C LYS A 681 -10.68 -9.65 -43.83
N ILE A 682 -11.54 -8.81 -43.25
CA ILE A 682 -11.89 -8.85 -41.83
C ILE A 682 -12.64 -10.14 -41.50
N THR A 683 -13.60 -10.53 -42.34
CA THR A 683 -14.36 -11.78 -42.17
C THR A 683 -13.45 -12.99 -42.27
N ASN A 684 -12.59 -13.07 -43.30
CA ASN A 684 -11.67 -14.19 -43.49
C ASN A 684 -10.72 -14.37 -42.29
N LEU A 685 -10.14 -13.27 -41.80
CA LEU A 685 -9.30 -13.28 -40.61
C LEU A 685 -10.08 -13.72 -39.35
N SER A 686 -11.28 -13.18 -39.15
CA SER A 686 -12.12 -13.51 -37.97
C SER A 686 -12.54 -14.98 -37.98
N THR A 687 -12.90 -15.52 -39.14
CA THR A 687 -13.25 -16.93 -39.32
C THR A 687 -12.05 -17.83 -39.03
N HIS A 688 -10.86 -17.52 -39.55
CA HIS A 688 -9.65 -18.28 -39.28
C HIS A 688 -9.34 -18.33 -37.78
N LEU A 689 -9.35 -17.17 -37.10
CA LEU A 689 -9.11 -17.09 -35.67
C LEU A 689 -10.14 -17.84 -34.83
N THR A 690 -11.41 -17.85 -35.26
CA THR A 690 -12.48 -18.58 -34.58
C THR A 690 -12.32 -20.10 -34.74
N ILE A 691 -11.90 -20.57 -35.92
CA ILE A 691 -11.61 -21.99 -36.19
C ILE A 691 -10.47 -22.49 -35.30
N GLU A 692 -9.44 -21.67 -35.10
CA GLU A 692 -8.31 -21.96 -34.20
C GLU A 692 -8.68 -21.87 -32.70
N GLY A 693 -9.95 -21.63 -32.38
CA GLY A 693 -10.50 -21.69 -31.02
C GLY A 693 -10.43 -20.39 -30.23
N PHE A 694 -10.06 -19.28 -30.87
CA PHE A 694 -10.01 -17.96 -30.26
C PHE A 694 -11.37 -17.25 -30.28
N THR A 695 -11.60 -16.34 -29.33
CA THR A 695 -12.79 -15.48 -29.35
C THR A 695 -12.41 -14.14 -29.96
N VAL A 696 -13.10 -13.72 -31.02
CA VAL A 696 -12.84 -12.47 -31.74
C VAL A 696 -13.95 -11.47 -31.47
N THR A 697 -13.58 -10.28 -31.02
CA THR A 697 -14.48 -9.14 -30.82
C THR A 697 -13.99 -7.97 -31.65
N MET A 698 -14.87 -7.35 -32.44
CA MET A 698 -14.53 -6.11 -33.15
C MET A 698 -14.94 -4.92 -32.29
N THR A 699 -14.03 -3.96 -32.11
CA THR A 699 -14.29 -2.69 -31.39
C THR A 699 -13.52 -1.56 -32.07
N SER A 700 -13.80 -0.33 -31.69
CA SER A 700 -13.03 0.87 -32.06
C SER A 700 -12.30 1.47 -30.87
#